data_AF-A0A8J1ZDB4-F1
#
_entry.id   AF-A0A8J1ZDB4-F1
#
_cell.length_a   1.000
_cell.length_b   1.000
_cell.length_c   1.000
_cell.angle_alpha   90.00
_cell.angle_beta   90.00
_cell.angle_gamma   90.00
#
_symmetry.space_group_name_H-M   'P 1'
#
loop_
_entity.id
_entity.type
_entity.pdbx_description
1 polymer ?
#
loop_
_entity_poly.entity_id
_entity_poly.type
_entity_poly.pdbx_seq_one_letter_code
_entity_poly.pdbx_strand_id
1 'polypeptide(L)'
;MTSIRPPKPGCFLFTSESVNEGHPDKICDQVSDAVLDACLSQDPDARVACETSTKTGMVMVFGEITTKANVDYEAVVRETCRNIGYDSADKGLDYASMDVLNKLEEQSPDIGQGVHGMGTKAVEDIGAGDQGHMFGYASDETPELMPFTHSMSTRLGWQLTKVRKDGTCPWIRPDGKTQVTAEYKRLKDGSMVPQRVHTILISTQHAPDVDNEKIKKDIMEYVIKPILPENLLDADTIYHINPSGRFVIGGPHGDAGLTGRKIIIDTYGGWGAHGGGAFSGKDTTKVDRSAAYAARWAAKSLVANGFARRALVQVSYAIGVVQPLSMFVDTYGSARFGFTDEQLCEIVKRNFDFRPGCIQRDLNLKEPQFTKLAAYGHFGREDCSPAWEVVKDLSHELGAGLCQGKILGMGNPLLDMSNTVEPSVLTEYGLEANNAVLAEDKHKPLYETLDKMPNTDYIPGGATQNSIRTAQWCLKNDKKDSGTSFASYMGCVGKDGYSEKMKAICTKEGVTATYMEDPSVPTGTCAVLITGENRSLVANLSAANNYKHEHLKANYGVLEAASVVYSAGFFITVCPDAMYDASQHCLDNNKTYCLNLSAPFIMEVPPFWEVVTKLLPKVDFLFGNETEAGVFAKVKGWTETDVAEIACKISMLPSEKAKSRTVVITQGADATIVAKDGKANLYPIEKLSKEQIVDTNGAGDAYVGGFLSKLVQGCSVELCCRAGAKAAAVIVQQSGCTFP
;
A
#
# COMPACT_ATOMS: atom_id res chain seq x y z
N MET A 1 -40.20 2.29 18.21
CA MET A 1 -38.91 2.99 18.04
C MET A 1 -37.93 1.99 17.43
N THR A 2 -37.21 2.38 16.38
CA THR A 2 -36.17 1.53 15.79
C THR A 2 -34.95 1.53 16.72
N SER A 3 -34.54 0.36 17.23
CA SER A 3 -33.43 0.19 18.18
C SER A 3 -32.15 -0.16 17.41
N ILE A 4 -31.42 0.84 16.94
CA ILE A 4 -30.06 0.67 16.38
C ILE A 4 -29.10 1.33 17.36
N ARG A 5 -28.05 0.60 17.77
CA ARG A 5 -26.97 1.19 18.58
C ARG A 5 -26.26 2.25 17.71
N PRO A 6 -26.21 3.52 18.14
CA PRO A 6 -25.65 4.58 17.30
C PRO A 6 -24.13 4.41 17.16
N PRO A 7 -23.55 4.84 16.02
CA PRO A 7 -22.10 4.92 15.89
C PRO A 7 -21.53 5.97 16.86
N LYS A 8 -20.22 5.91 17.11
CA LYS A 8 -19.52 6.97 17.86
C LYS A 8 -19.73 8.36 17.22
N PRO A 9 -19.65 9.46 17.99
CA PRO A 9 -19.76 10.81 17.45
C PRO A 9 -18.79 11.05 16.27
N GLY A 10 -19.30 11.60 15.17
CA GLY A 10 -18.53 11.83 13.95
C GLY A 10 -18.28 10.57 13.09
N CYS A 11 -18.85 9.42 13.46
CA CYS A 11 -18.81 8.20 12.68
C CYS A 11 -20.20 7.86 12.09
N PHE A 12 -20.22 6.96 11.10
CA PHE A 12 -21.45 6.44 10.49
C PHE A 12 -21.34 4.91 10.31
N LEU A 13 -22.48 4.24 10.13
CA LEU A 13 -22.52 2.80 9.86
C LEU A 13 -22.73 2.54 8.37
N PHE A 14 -21.94 1.64 7.79
CA PHE A 14 -22.13 1.16 6.42
C PHE A 14 -22.16 -0.36 6.40
N THR A 15 -22.99 -0.94 5.53
CA THR A 15 -23.20 -2.40 5.47
C THR A 15 -23.03 -2.91 4.06
N SER A 16 -22.31 -4.02 3.91
CA SER A 16 -22.24 -4.80 2.68
C SER A 16 -22.57 -6.26 2.97
N GLU A 17 -23.10 -6.96 1.98
CA GLU A 17 -23.40 -8.39 2.04
C GLU A 17 -22.62 -9.19 1.01
N SER A 18 -22.62 -10.52 1.17
CA SER A 18 -22.16 -11.50 0.20
C SER A 18 -22.98 -12.78 0.32
N VAL A 19 -22.88 -13.64 -0.68
CA VAL A 19 -23.52 -14.97 -0.68
C VAL A 19 -22.55 -16.02 -1.21
N ASN A 20 -22.71 -17.25 -0.76
CA ASN A 20 -21.82 -18.35 -1.12
C ASN A 20 -22.14 -18.87 -2.53
N GLU A 21 -21.23 -19.67 -3.10
CA GLU A 21 -21.41 -20.34 -4.41
C GLU A 21 -22.67 -21.20 -4.51
N GLY A 22 -23.24 -21.64 -3.38
CA GLY A 22 -24.47 -22.43 -3.37
C GLY A 22 -25.75 -21.60 -3.38
N HIS A 23 -25.70 -20.29 -3.24
CA HIS A 23 -26.91 -19.45 -3.33
C HIS A 23 -27.54 -19.60 -4.73
N PRO A 24 -28.88 -19.74 -4.87
CA PRO A 24 -29.50 -20.07 -6.16
C PRO A 24 -29.16 -19.09 -7.29
N ASP A 25 -29.20 -17.76 -7.04
CA ASP A 25 -28.72 -16.79 -8.04
C ASP A 25 -27.24 -16.98 -8.41
N LYS A 26 -26.37 -17.38 -7.45
CA LYS A 26 -24.95 -17.64 -7.74
C LYS A 26 -24.71 -18.97 -8.42
N ILE A 27 -25.59 -19.96 -8.28
CA ILE A 27 -25.58 -21.14 -9.15
C ILE A 27 -25.80 -20.69 -10.59
N CYS A 28 -26.78 -19.83 -10.83
CA CYS A 28 -27.08 -19.31 -12.17
C CYS A 28 -25.90 -18.53 -12.77
N ASP A 29 -25.28 -17.64 -12.00
CA ASP A 29 -24.08 -16.92 -12.47
C ASP A 29 -22.94 -17.88 -12.83
N GLN A 30 -22.66 -18.88 -11.99
CA GLN A 30 -21.59 -19.86 -12.24
C GLN A 30 -21.89 -20.74 -13.45
N VAL A 31 -23.14 -21.19 -13.63
CA VAL A 31 -23.54 -21.98 -14.80
C VAL A 31 -23.42 -21.15 -16.08
N SER A 32 -23.90 -19.91 -16.06
CA SER A 32 -23.79 -18.98 -17.20
C SER A 32 -22.32 -18.76 -17.61
N ASP A 33 -21.41 -18.56 -16.65
CA ASP A 33 -19.99 -18.42 -16.96
C ASP A 33 -19.27 -19.73 -17.30
N ALA A 34 -19.72 -20.87 -16.78
CA ALA A 34 -19.20 -22.18 -17.18
C ALA A 34 -19.55 -22.49 -18.64
N VAL A 35 -20.75 -22.12 -19.10
CA VAL A 35 -21.12 -22.19 -20.52
C VAL A 35 -20.24 -21.26 -21.36
N LEU A 36 -20.02 -20.01 -20.91
CA LEU A 36 -19.12 -19.09 -21.59
C LEU A 36 -17.70 -19.65 -21.72
N ASP A 37 -17.11 -20.13 -20.63
CA ASP A 37 -15.76 -20.70 -20.63
C ASP A 37 -15.69 -21.94 -21.55
N ALA A 38 -16.72 -22.78 -21.56
CA ALA A 38 -16.80 -23.93 -22.46
C ALA A 38 -16.79 -23.50 -23.94
N CYS A 39 -17.52 -22.44 -24.30
CA CYS A 39 -17.48 -21.87 -25.65
C CYS A 39 -16.09 -21.29 -25.98
N LEU A 40 -15.55 -20.42 -25.11
CA LEU A 40 -14.27 -19.73 -25.35
C LEU A 40 -13.07 -20.68 -25.41
N SER A 41 -13.13 -21.81 -24.71
CA SER A 41 -12.07 -22.83 -24.74
C SER A 41 -11.87 -23.47 -26.12
N GLN A 42 -12.90 -23.44 -26.97
CA GLN A 42 -12.86 -24.00 -28.33
C GLN A 42 -12.94 -22.91 -29.42
N ASP A 43 -13.57 -21.79 -29.10
CA ASP A 43 -13.79 -20.66 -30.00
C ASP A 43 -13.62 -19.33 -29.26
N PRO A 44 -12.40 -18.74 -29.27
CA PRO A 44 -12.13 -17.45 -28.63
C PRO A 44 -12.96 -16.27 -29.17
N ASP A 45 -13.61 -16.45 -30.32
CA ASP A 45 -14.47 -15.46 -30.95
C ASP A 45 -15.97 -15.72 -30.72
N ALA A 46 -16.31 -16.68 -29.84
CA ALA A 46 -17.69 -16.96 -29.47
C ALA A 46 -18.43 -15.68 -29.02
N ARG A 47 -19.71 -15.60 -29.40
CA ARG A 47 -20.65 -14.57 -28.93
C ARG A 47 -21.63 -15.26 -28.01
N VAL A 48 -21.67 -14.83 -26.76
CA VAL A 48 -22.39 -15.52 -25.69
C VAL A 48 -23.16 -14.48 -24.88
N ALA A 49 -24.45 -14.72 -24.75
CA ALA A 49 -25.38 -14.09 -23.82
C ALA A 49 -26.22 -15.20 -23.17
N CYS A 50 -25.55 -16.01 -22.34
CA CYS A 50 -26.13 -17.18 -21.69
C CYS A 50 -26.75 -16.79 -20.34
N GLU A 51 -28.07 -16.81 -20.27
CA GLU A 51 -28.82 -16.64 -19.03
C GLU A 51 -29.16 -17.99 -18.42
N THR A 52 -29.17 -18.04 -17.09
CA THR A 52 -29.55 -19.23 -16.33
C THR A 52 -30.63 -18.88 -15.32
N SER A 53 -31.60 -19.78 -15.15
CA SER A 53 -32.53 -19.75 -14.03
C SER A 53 -32.66 -21.12 -13.37
N THR A 54 -33.01 -21.16 -12.09
CA THR A 54 -33.18 -22.42 -11.35
C THR A 54 -34.31 -22.35 -10.34
N LYS A 55 -34.97 -23.49 -10.14
CA LYS A 55 -35.92 -23.74 -9.05
C LYS A 55 -35.86 -25.23 -8.69
N THR A 56 -36.71 -25.67 -7.77
CA THR A 56 -36.79 -27.06 -7.30
C THR A 56 -36.73 -28.05 -8.45
N GLY A 57 -35.66 -28.85 -8.48
CA GLY A 57 -35.48 -29.94 -9.44
C GLY A 57 -35.14 -29.52 -10.88
N MET A 58 -34.89 -28.24 -11.15
CA MET A 58 -34.63 -27.78 -12.52
C MET A 58 -33.57 -26.68 -12.63
N VAL A 59 -32.81 -26.71 -13.72
CA VAL A 59 -31.98 -25.61 -14.20
C VAL A 59 -32.30 -25.35 -15.67
N MET A 60 -32.55 -24.10 -16.05
CA MET A 60 -32.80 -23.70 -17.42
C MET A 60 -31.70 -22.75 -17.90
N VAL A 61 -31.04 -23.09 -19.00
CA VAL A 61 -30.13 -22.20 -19.74
C VAL A 61 -30.85 -21.67 -20.99
N PHE A 62 -30.78 -20.38 -21.23
CA PHE A 62 -31.48 -19.68 -22.31
C PHE A 62 -30.72 -18.41 -22.74
N GLY A 63 -31.14 -17.79 -23.84
CA GLY A 63 -30.47 -16.63 -24.43
C GLY A 63 -29.75 -16.99 -25.73
N GLU A 64 -28.71 -16.24 -26.09
CA GLU A 64 -28.14 -16.29 -27.43
C GLU A 64 -26.67 -16.70 -27.44
N ILE A 65 -26.32 -17.74 -28.21
CA ILE A 65 -24.94 -18.18 -28.45
C ILE A 65 -24.69 -18.39 -29.93
N THR A 66 -23.70 -17.68 -30.46
CA THR A 66 -23.12 -17.94 -31.79
C THR A 66 -21.67 -18.35 -31.61
N THR A 67 -21.36 -19.61 -31.90
CA THR A 67 -20.02 -20.17 -31.71
C THR A 67 -19.75 -21.32 -32.66
N LYS A 68 -18.47 -21.57 -32.95
CA LYS A 68 -17.98 -22.77 -33.63
C LYS A 68 -17.73 -23.94 -32.66
N ALA A 69 -17.78 -23.68 -31.35
CA ALA A 69 -17.56 -24.67 -30.31
C ALA A 69 -18.66 -25.75 -30.34
N ASN A 70 -18.27 -27.01 -30.10
CA ASN A 70 -19.21 -28.09 -29.87
C ASN A 70 -19.32 -28.31 -28.35
N VAL A 71 -20.34 -27.74 -27.73
CA VAL A 71 -20.53 -27.74 -26.27
C VAL A 71 -21.73 -28.58 -25.88
N ASP A 72 -21.51 -29.56 -25.00
CA ASP A 72 -22.59 -30.24 -24.31
C ASP A 72 -23.03 -29.38 -23.11
N TYR A 73 -23.99 -28.49 -23.35
CA TYR A 73 -24.49 -27.55 -22.33
C TYR A 73 -25.08 -28.27 -21.12
N GLU A 74 -25.75 -29.41 -21.32
CA GLU A 74 -26.32 -30.18 -20.21
C GLU A 74 -25.22 -30.72 -19.30
N ALA A 75 -24.17 -31.31 -19.88
CA ALA A 75 -23.03 -31.79 -19.11
C ALA A 75 -22.34 -30.65 -18.32
N VAL A 76 -22.17 -29.47 -18.94
CA VAL A 76 -21.60 -28.29 -18.27
C VAL A 76 -22.46 -27.84 -17.08
N VAL A 77 -23.78 -27.76 -17.25
CA VAL A 77 -24.72 -27.39 -16.17
C VAL A 77 -24.63 -28.37 -15.00
N ARG A 78 -24.66 -29.68 -15.30
CA ARG A 78 -24.60 -30.74 -14.29
C ARG A 78 -23.28 -30.73 -13.52
N GLU A 79 -22.17 -30.64 -14.23
CA GLU A 79 -20.84 -30.63 -13.62
C GLU A 79 -20.61 -29.38 -12.76
N THR A 80 -21.13 -28.22 -13.19
CA THR A 80 -21.07 -26.99 -12.38
C THR A 80 -21.84 -27.15 -11.07
N CYS A 81 -23.08 -27.68 -11.10
CA CYS A 81 -23.88 -27.92 -9.89
C CYS A 81 -23.23 -28.95 -8.97
N ARG A 82 -22.61 -30.00 -9.54
CA ARG A 82 -21.84 -31.00 -8.80
C ARG A 82 -20.66 -30.36 -8.06
N ASN A 83 -19.87 -29.51 -8.74
CA ASN A 83 -18.70 -28.86 -8.16
C ASN A 83 -19.02 -27.84 -7.06
N ILE A 84 -20.21 -27.24 -7.11
CA ILE A 84 -20.76 -26.42 -6.02
C ILE A 84 -21.09 -27.29 -4.79
N GLY A 85 -21.50 -28.54 -5.00
CA GLY A 85 -21.82 -29.52 -3.96
C GLY A 85 -23.31 -29.88 -3.88
N TYR A 86 -24.07 -29.66 -4.95
CA TYR A 86 -25.46 -30.10 -5.09
C TYR A 86 -25.54 -31.51 -5.66
N ASP A 87 -25.29 -32.49 -4.80
CA ASP A 87 -25.17 -33.93 -5.08
C ASP A 87 -26.31 -34.77 -4.48
N SER A 88 -27.38 -34.13 -4.00
CA SER A 88 -28.52 -34.79 -3.38
C SER A 88 -29.68 -33.82 -3.23
N ALA A 89 -30.90 -34.31 -3.48
CA ALA A 89 -32.14 -33.55 -3.31
C ALA A 89 -32.28 -32.98 -1.88
N ASP A 90 -31.74 -33.66 -0.87
CA ASP A 90 -31.77 -33.22 0.52
C ASP A 90 -30.97 -31.94 0.76
N LYS A 91 -29.97 -31.65 -0.08
CA LYS A 91 -29.19 -30.40 -0.05
C LYS A 91 -29.88 -29.25 -0.80
N GLY A 92 -30.91 -29.54 -1.60
CA GLY A 92 -31.72 -28.54 -2.30
C GLY A 92 -31.72 -28.65 -3.83
N LEU A 93 -30.81 -29.44 -4.39
CA LEU A 93 -30.72 -29.79 -5.82
C LEU A 93 -29.81 -31.03 -5.96
N ASP A 94 -30.11 -31.90 -6.91
CA ASP A 94 -29.27 -33.05 -7.25
C ASP A 94 -28.84 -32.95 -8.72
N TYR A 95 -27.54 -32.77 -8.96
CA TYR A 95 -27.00 -32.65 -10.31
C TYR A 95 -27.29 -33.87 -11.19
N ALA A 96 -27.50 -35.05 -10.59
CA ALA A 96 -27.71 -36.30 -11.32
C ALA A 96 -29.16 -36.48 -11.76
N SER A 97 -30.13 -35.94 -11.01
CA SER A 97 -31.56 -36.16 -11.26
C SER A 97 -32.35 -34.90 -11.66
N MET A 98 -31.74 -33.71 -11.59
CA MET A 98 -32.42 -32.47 -12.00
C MET A 98 -32.72 -32.45 -13.51
N ASP A 99 -33.82 -31.79 -13.86
CA ASP A 99 -34.13 -31.44 -15.25
C ASP A 99 -33.21 -30.31 -15.71
N VAL A 100 -32.63 -30.46 -16.91
CA VAL A 100 -31.88 -29.39 -17.58
C VAL A 100 -32.63 -28.97 -18.82
N LEU A 101 -33.15 -27.73 -18.81
CA LEU A 101 -33.88 -27.17 -19.95
C LEU A 101 -32.93 -26.28 -20.76
N ASN A 102 -32.64 -26.68 -21.99
CA ASN A 102 -31.87 -25.88 -22.92
C ASN A 102 -32.79 -25.12 -23.90
N LYS A 103 -32.72 -23.79 -23.86
CA LYS A 103 -33.45 -22.83 -24.71
C LYS A 103 -32.51 -21.77 -25.30
N LEU A 104 -31.30 -22.19 -25.70
CA LEU A 104 -30.33 -21.34 -26.36
C LEU A 104 -30.62 -21.23 -27.86
N GLU A 105 -30.53 -20.03 -28.42
CA GLU A 105 -30.69 -19.73 -29.84
C GLU A 105 -29.44 -19.01 -30.39
N GLU A 106 -29.35 -18.81 -31.71
CA GLU A 106 -28.26 -18.01 -32.30
C GLU A 106 -28.50 -16.51 -32.08
N GLN A 107 -27.41 -15.72 -31.99
CA GLN A 107 -27.52 -14.26 -31.89
C GLN A 107 -28.12 -13.65 -33.17
N SER A 108 -28.92 -12.58 -33.02
CA SER A 108 -29.45 -11.82 -34.15
C SER A 108 -28.33 -11.32 -35.09
N PRO A 109 -28.40 -11.62 -36.41
CA PRO A 109 -27.44 -11.13 -37.40
C PRO A 109 -27.31 -9.60 -37.45
N ASP A 110 -28.39 -8.87 -37.12
CA ASP A 110 -28.42 -7.40 -37.13
C ASP A 110 -27.47 -6.79 -36.09
N ILE A 111 -27.28 -7.47 -34.95
CA ILE A 111 -26.34 -7.05 -33.90
C ILE A 111 -24.90 -7.34 -34.35
N GLY A 112 -24.65 -8.51 -34.95
CA GLY A 112 -23.31 -8.92 -35.39
C GLY A 112 -22.68 -7.98 -36.42
N GLN A 113 -23.49 -7.41 -37.32
CA GLN A 113 -23.03 -6.43 -38.31
C GLN A 113 -22.54 -5.12 -37.66
N GLY A 114 -23.29 -4.58 -36.70
CA GLY A 114 -22.97 -3.31 -36.03
C GLY A 114 -21.73 -3.41 -35.13
N VAL A 115 -21.59 -4.52 -34.40
CA VAL A 115 -20.55 -4.71 -33.38
C VAL A 115 -19.22 -5.07 -34.02
N HIS A 116 -19.15 -6.17 -34.77
CA HIS A 116 -17.90 -6.73 -35.29
C HIS A 116 -17.89 -6.94 -36.81
N GLY A 117 -18.92 -6.44 -37.53
CA GLY A 117 -19.02 -6.60 -38.99
C GLY A 117 -18.98 -8.05 -39.42
N MET A 118 -19.61 -8.95 -38.67
CA MET A 118 -19.55 -10.40 -38.92
C MET A 118 -18.13 -10.99 -38.90
N GLY A 119 -17.22 -10.37 -38.12
CA GLY A 119 -15.85 -10.84 -37.94
C GLY A 119 -14.85 -10.21 -38.91
N THR A 120 -15.27 -9.16 -39.63
CA THR A 120 -14.43 -8.47 -40.62
C THR A 120 -13.78 -7.18 -40.08
N LYS A 121 -14.27 -6.65 -38.95
CA LYS A 121 -13.68 -5.44 -38.35
C LYS A 121 -12.34 -5.74 -37.67
N ALA A 122 -11.40 -4.81 -37.76
CA ALA A 122 -10.17 -4.83 -36.97
C ALA A 122 -10.49 -4.68 -35.48
N VAL A 123 -9.58 -5.11 -34.61
CA VAL A 123 -9.79 -5.12 -33.14
C VAL A 123 -10.12 -3.72 -32.62
N GLU A 124 -9.40 -2.71 -33.11
CA GLU A 124 -9.56 -1.29 -32.81
C GLU A 124 -10.88 -0.67 -33.30
N ASP A 125 -11.59 -1.35 -34.21
CA ASP A 125 -12.84 -0.89 -34.83
C ASP A 125 -14.08 -1.65 -34.33
N ILE A 126 -13.89 -2.61 -33.41
CA ILE A 126 -15.01 -3.31 -32.75
C ILE A 126 -15.83 -2.30 -31.95
N GLY A 127 -17.10 -2.16 -32.31
CA GLY A 127 -18.06 -1.31 -31.62
C GLY A 127 -18.57 -1.96 -30.33
N ALA A 128 -19.14 -1.18 -29.43
CA ALA A 128 -19.73 -1.71 -28.21
C ALA A 128 -20.89 -2.66 -28.53
N GLY A 129 -20.96 -3.79 -27.80
CA GLY A 129 -22.01 -4.80 -27.97
C GLY A 129 -23.42 -4.32 -27.61
N ASP A 130 -23.52 -3.29 -26.77
CA ASP A 130 -24.76 -2.64 -26.36
C ASP A 130 -24.47 -1.21 -25.87
N GLN A 131 -25.51 -0.42 -25.64
CA GLN A 131 -25.42 0.80 -24.84
C GLN A 131 -25.32 0.49 -23.34
N GLY A 132 -24.83 1.46 -22.57
CA GLY A 132 -24.83 1.35 -21.11
C GLY A 132 -23.76 2.23 -20.48
N HIS A 133 -23.72 2.25 -19.15
CA HIS A 133 -22.66 2.91 -18.40
C HIS A 133 -22.14 1.98 -17.30
N MET A 134 -20.84 2.03 -17.05
CA MET A 134 -20.14 1.13 -16.13
C MET A 134 -19.33 1.95 -15.14
N PHE A 135 -19.10 1.38 -13.96
CA PHE A 135 -18.31 2.02 -12.91
C PHE A 135 -17.19 1.11 -12.44
N GLY A 136 -16.04 1.73 -12.21
CA GLY A 136 -14.89 1.17 -11.53
C GLY A 136 -14.65 1.89 -10.22
N TYR A 137 -14.32 1.17 -9.16
CA TYR A 137 -14.05 1.77 -7.86
C TYR A 137 -12.83 1.15 -7.18
N ALA A 138 -12.08 1.96 -6.45
CA ALA A 138 -11.00 1.53 -5.57
C ALA A 138 -10.91 2.41 -4.32
N SER A 139 -10.41 1.83 -3.23
CA SER A 139 -10.24 2.49 -1.92
C SER A 139 -9.04 1.90 -1.18
N ASP A 140 -8.24 2.72 -0.52
CA ASP A 140 -7.07 2.27 0.28
C ASP A 140 -7.42 1.65 1.65
N GLU A 141 -8.69 1.35 1.89
CA GLU A 141 -9.19 0.71 3.12
C GLU A 141 -8.65 -0.71 3.35
N THR A 142 -8.32 -1.44 2.28
CA THR A 142 -7.83 -2.82 2.32
C THR A 142 -6.65 -3.01 1.35
N PRO A 143 -5.76 -4.00 1.57
CA PRO A 143 -4.61 -4.26 0.69
C PRO A 143 -4.97 -4.47 -0.79
N GLU A 144 -6.09 -5.13 -1.06
CA GLU A 144 -6.64 -5.40 -2.38
C GLU A 144 -7.35 -4.19 -3.02
N LEU A 145 -7.31 -3.04 -2.35
CA LEU A 145 -7.91 -1.77 -2.75
C LEU A 145 -9.44 -1.83 -2.93
N MET A 146 -10.11 -2.56 -2.03
CA MET A 146 -11.56 -2.72 -1.97
C MET A 146 -12.16 -2.09 -0.71
N PRO A 147 -13.47 -1.75 -0.69
CA PRO A 147 -14.13 -1.32 0.53
C PRO A 147 -14.10 -2.43 1.60
N PHE A 148 -13.81 -2.04 2.85
CA PHE A 148 -13.62 -3.02 3.92
C PHE A 148 -14.86 -3.88 4.17
N THR A 149 -16.07 -3.29 4.22
CA THR A 149 -17.31 -4.08 4.46
C THR A 149 -17.55 -5.15 3.40
N HIS A 150 -17.28 -4.84 2.12
CA HIS A 150 -17.46 -5.77 1.02
C HIS A 150 -16.39 -6.88 1.04
N SER A 151 -15.12 -6.52 1.24
CA SER A 151 -14.05 -7.51 1.36
C SER A 151 -14.32 -8.50 2.49
N MET A 152 -14.69 -7.99 3.67
CA MET A 152 -14.95 -8.86 4.82
C MET A 152 -16.18 -9.75 4.63
N SER A 153 -17.31 -9.22 4.12
CA SER A 153 -18.50 -10.06 3.88
C SER A 153 -18.19 -11.17 2.88
N THR A 154 -17.51 -10.85 1.78
CA THR A 154 -17.13 -11.82 0.74
C THR A 154 -16.16 -12.87 1.25
N ARG A 155 -15.13 -12.48 2.01
CA ARG A 155 -14.16 -13.42 2.59
C ARG A 155 -14.79 -14.37 3.62
N LEU A 156 -15.77 -13.91 4.39
CA LEU A 156 -16.56 -14.78 5.28
C LEU A 156 -17.34 -15.84 4.48
N GLY A 157 -17.94 -15.45 3.36
CA GLY A 157 -18.67 -16.37 2.48
C GLY A 157 -17.75 -17.41 1.83
N TRP A 158 -16.58 -16.97 1.36
CA TRP A 158 -15.54 -17.86 0.83
C TRP A 158 -15.03 -18.83 1.91
N GLN A 159 -14.81 -18.34 3.13
CA GLN A 159 -14.35 -19.18 4.24
C GLN A 159 -15.38 -20.23 4.63
N LEU A 160 -16.68 -19.92 4.64
CA LEU A 160 -17.76 -20.91 4.82
C LEU A 160 -17.67 -22.06 3.81
N THR A 161 -17.46 -21.73 2.54
CA THR A 161 -17.27 -22.74 1.49
C THR A 161 -16.00 -23.56 1.70
N LYS A 162 -14.90 -22.91 2.09
CA LYS A 162 -13.63 -23.60 2.34
C LYS A 162 -13.78 -24.66 3.44
N VAL A 163 -14.31 -24.27 4.61
CA VAL A 163 -14.47 -25.18 5.75
C VAL A 163 -15.52 -26.27 5.51
N ARG A 164 -16.46 -26.05 4.57
CA ARG A 164 -17.36 -27.09 4.07
C ARG A 164 -16.60 -28.09 3.20
N LYS A 165 -15.87 -27.60 2.19
CA LYS A 165 -15.20 -28.44 1.18
C LYS A 165 -14.01 -29.21 1.73
N ASP A 166 -13.29 -28.67 2.72
CA ASP A 166 -12.17 -29.37 3.37
C ASP A 166 -12.59 -30.30 4.52
N GLY A 167 -13.89 -30.31 4.87
CA GLY A 167 -14.45 -31.17 5.91
C GLY A 167 -14.27 -30.68 7.35
N THR A 168 -13.73 -29.48 7.57
CA THR A 168 -13.60 -28.89 8.91
C THR A 168 -14.97 -28.69 9.58
N CYS A 169 -15.96 -28.23 8.81
CA CYS A 169 -17.35 -28.07 9.22
C CYS A 169 -18.26 -28.87 8.27
N PRO A 170 -18.29 -30.21 8.39
CA PRO A 170 -18.93 -31.09 7.40
C PRO A 170 -20.47 -30.99 7.40
N TRP A 171 -21.03 -30.39 8.45
CA TRP A 171 -22.46 -30.12 8.58
C TRP A 171 -22.92 -28.92 7.72
N ILE A 172 -22.01 -28.07 7.23
CA ILE A 172 -22.35 -26.93 6.37
C ILE A 172 -22.79 -27.45 5.00
N ARG A 173 -23.91 -26.93 4.50
CA ARG A 173 -24.44 -27.18 3.14
C ARG A 173 -24.15 -25.98 2.21
N PRO A 174 -24.33 -26.11 0.88
CA PRO A 174 -23.81 -25.12 -0.06
C PRO A 174 -24.36 -23.69 0.08
N ASP A 175 -25.64 -23.52 0.44
CA ASP A 175 -26.26 -22.19 0.50
C ASP A 175 -25.85 -21.41 1.76
N GLY A 176 -25.53 -20.14 1.62
CA GLY A 176 -25.07 -19.29 2.71
C GLY A 176 -25.03 -17.82 2.35
N LYS A 177 -25.22 -16.96 3.35
CA LYS A 177 -25.23 -15.50 3.24
C LYS A 177 -24.43 -14.90 4.39
N THR A 178 -23.69 -13.84 4.10
CA THR A 178 -22.88 -13.10 5.06
C THR A 178 -23.13 -11.61 4.90
N GLN A 179 -23.10 -10.88 6.00
CA GLN A 179 -23.25 -9.43 5.98
C GLN A 179 -22.42 -8.80 7.09
N VAL A 180 -21.72 -7.73 6.76
CA VAL A 180 -20.84 -7.00 7.68
C VAL A 180 -21.24 -5.54 7.70
N THR A 181 -21.57 -5.04 8.89
CA THR A 181 -21.74 -3.62 9.17
C THR A 181 -20.50 -3.13 9.88
N ALA A 182 -19.83 -2.12 9.32
CA ALA A 182 -18.70 -1.46 9.96
C ALA A 182 -19.03 -0.02 10.33
N GLU A 183 -18.42 0.44 11.41
CA GLU A 183 -18.41 1.84 11.79
C GLU A 183 -17.25 2.54 11.09
N TYR A 184 -17.54 3.65 10.42
CA TYR A 184 -16.60 4.43 9.62
C TYR A 184 -16.46 5.84 10.14
N LYS A 185 -15.22 6.34 10.09
CA LYS A 185 -14.93 7.77 10.18
C LYS A 185 -14.60 8.28 8.77
N ARG A 186 -15.30 9.33 8.33
CA ARG A 186 -14.94 10.08 7.12
C ARG A 186 -13.92 11.16 7.49
N LEU A 187 -12.76 11.17 6.84
CA LEU A 187 -11.78 12.23 7.03
C LEU A 187 -12.11 13.46 6.18
N LYS A 188 -11.41 14.58 6.44
CA LYS A 188 -11.64 15.85 5.71
C LYS A 188 -11.35 15.73 4.21
N ASP A 189 -10.38 14.90 3.83
CA ASP A 189 -10.04 14.58 2.44
C ASP A 189 -11.04 13.61 1.77
N GLY A 190 -12.16 13.29 2.44
CA GLY A 190 -13.18 12.40 1.89
C GLY A 190 -12.83 10.91 1.92
N SER A 191 -11.67 10.53 2.46
CA SER A 191 -11.30 9.13 2.68
C SER A 191 -12.15 8.47 3.78
N MET A 192 -12.24 7.14 3.72
CA MET A 192 -13.02 6.31 4.63
C MET A 192 -12.07 5.48 5.48
N VAL A 193 -12.24 5.52 6.80
CA VAL A 193 -11.41 4.74 7.73
C VAL A 193 -12.32 3.85 8.57
N PRO A 194 -12.28 2.52 8.41
CA PRO A 194 -13.03 1.60 9.27
C PRO A 194 -12.48 1.70 10.69
N GLN A 195 -13.36 1.98 11.65
CA GLN A 195 -13.00 2.10 13.06
C GLN A 195 -13.16 0.77 13.80
N ARG A 196 -14.23 0.05 13.49
CA ARG A 196 -14.58 -1.23 14.11
C ARG A 196 -15.69 -1.95 13.33
N VAL A 197 -15.86 -3.26 13.54
CA VAL A 197 -16.97 -4.04 13.00
C VAL A 197 -18.17 -3.98 13.94
N HIS A 198 -19.22 -3.25 13.57
CA HIS A 198 -20.42 -3.09 14.39
C HIS A 198 -21.25 -4.38 14.50
N THR A 199 -21.57 -4.99 13.35
CA THR A 199 -22.44 -6.18 13.28
C THR A 199 -21.90 -7.17 12.26
N ILE A 200 -21.95 -8.45 12.61
CA ILE A 200 -21.70 -9.58 11.70
C ILE A 200 -22.95 -10.43 11.67
N LEU A 201 -23.45 -10.71 10.48
CA LEU A 201 -24.56 -11.61 10.23
C LEU A 201 -24.08 -12.75 9.33
N ILE A 202 -24.33 -13.99 9.75
CA ILE A 202 -24.09 -15.19 8.96
C ILE A 202 -25.34 -16.07 9.05
N SER A 203 -25.89 -16.43 7.90
CA SER A 203 -26.93 -17.44 7.76
C SER A 203 -26.41 -18.52 6.83
N THR A 204 -26.12 -19.72 7.34
CA THR A 204 -25.57 -20.83 6.56
C THR A 204 -26.50 -22.03 6.62
N GLN A 205 -26.72 -22.65 5.46
CA GLN A 205 -27.48 -23.87 5.34
C GLN A 205 -26.74 -25.00 6.06
N HIS A 206 -27.46 -25.88 6.74
CA HIS A 206 -26.85 -26.92 7.54
C HIS A 206 -27.58 -28.26 7.46
N ALA A 207 -26.87 -29.33 7.80
CA ALA A 207 -27.43 -30.66 8.03
C ALA A 207 -28.43 -30.63 9.20
N PRO A 208 -29.45 -31.52 9.20
CA PRO A 208 -30.56 -31.44 10.15
C PRO A 208 -30.19 -31.81 11.60
N ASP A 209 -29.03 -32.44 11.79
CA ASP A 209 -28.53 -33.07 13.02
C ASP A 209 -27.61 -32.17 13.86
N VAL A 210 -27.05 -31.09 13.29
CA VAL A 210 -26.26 -30.13 14.06
C VAL A 210 -27.15 -29.15 14.83
N ASP A 211 -26.80 -28.88 16.09
CA ASP A 211 -27.50 -27.89 16.93
C ASP A 211 -26.94 -26.46 16.78
N ASN A 212 -27.74 -25.48 17.20
CA ASN A 212 -27.41 -24.06 17.04
C ASN A 212 -26.21 -23.60 17.88
N GLU A 213 -25.93 -24.23 19.01
CA GLU A 213 -24.78 -23.89 19.83
C GLU A 213 -23.48 -24.34 19.16
N LYS A 214 -23.47 -25.54 18.55
CA LYS A 214 -22.36 -26.01 17.73
C LYS A 214 -22.15 -25.14 16.50
N ILE A 215 -23.23 -24.79 15.78
CA ILE A 215 -23.16 -23.86 14.65
C ILE A 215 -22.52 -22.55 15.09
N LYS A 216 -23.01 -21.93 16.17
CA LYS A 216 -22.49 -20.67 16.68
C LYS A 216 -21.00 -20.76 17.04
N LYS A 217 -20.61 -21.81 17.77
CA LYS A 217 -19.22 -22.03 18.17
C LYS A 217 -18.29 -22.19 16.97
N ASP A 218 -18.67 -23.02 16.00
CA ASP A 218 -17.86 -23.32 14.83
C ASP A 218 -17.74 -22.12 13.89
N ILE A 219 -18.83 -21.38 13.66
CA ILE A 219 -18.80 -20.17 12.85
C ILE A 219 -17.91 -19.09 13.48
N MET A 220 -17.95 -18.95 14.81
CA MET A 220 -17.03 -18.04 15.50
C MET A 220 -15.56 -18.47 15.31
N GLU A 221 -15.25 -19.76 15.51
CA GLU A 221 -13.88 -20.25 15.52
C GLU A 221 -13.26 -20.39 14.13
N TYR A 222 -13.98 -21.01 13.20
CA TYR A 222 -13.43 -21.43 11.91
C TYR A 222 -13.79 -20.49 10.76
N VAL A 223 -14.70 -19.52 10.96
CA VAL A 223 -15.15 -18.60 9.91
C VAL A 223 -14.86 -17.14 10.26
N ILE A 224 -15.30 -16.66 11.41
CA ILE A 224 -15.19 -15.24 11.76
C ILE A 224 -13.76 -14.87 12.18
N LYS A 225 -13.21 -15.55 13.19
CA LYS A 225 -11.86 -15.25 13.71
C LYS A 225 -10.74 -15.32 12.65
N PRO A 226 -10.73 -16.29 11.71
CA PRO A 226 -9.67 -16.37 10.70
C PRO A 226 -9.71 -15.24 9.66
N ILE A 227 -10.85 -14.54 9.52
CA ILE A 227 -11.05 -13.53 8.48
C ILE A 227 -10.99 -12.11 9.03
N LEU A 228 -11.64 -11.85 10.17
CA LEU A 228 -11.75 -10.50 10.70
C LEU A 228 -10.54 -10.13 11.58
N PRO A 229 -9.93 -8.95 11.38
CA PRO A 229 -8.85 -8.47 12.24
C PRO A 229 -9.32 -8.32 13.69
N GLU A 230 -8.62 -8.94 14.64
CA GLU A 230 -8.99 -8.90 16.07
C GLU A 230 -9.08 -7.48 16.61
N ASN A 231 -8.24 -6.56 16.13
CA ASN A 231 -8.22 -5.16 16.54
C ASN A 231 -9.44 -4.35 16.08
N LEU A 232 -10.29 -4.89 15.21
CA LEU A 232 -11.55 -4.28 14.79
C LEU A 232 -12.78 -4.95 15.45
N LEU A 233 -12.58 -5.98 16.26
CA LEU A 233 -13.61 -6.65 17.05
C LEU A 233 -13.51 -6.18 18.51
N ASP A 234 -14.66 -5.96 19.14
CA ASP A 234 -14.73 -5.56 20.55
C ASP A 234 -15.91 -6.23 21.25
N ALA A 235 -16.03 -5.97 22.56
CA ALA A 235 -17.11 -6.51 23.39
C ALA A 235 -18.51 -6.04 22.95
N ASP A 236 -18.59 -5.00 22.12
CA ASP A 236 -19.80 -4.39 21.62
C ASP A 236 -20.16 -4.83 20.19
N THR A 237 -19.36 -5.70 19.56
CA THR A 237 -19.67 -6.31 18.27
C THR A 237 -20.86 -7.26 18.39
N ILE A 238 -21.85 -7.05 17.52
CA ILE A 238 -23.08 -7.84 17.50
C ILE A 238 -22.92 -9.01 16.53
N TYR A 239 -23.20 -10.22 16.99
CA TYR A 239 -23.13 -11.44 16.19
C TYR A 239 -24.52 -12.04 16.00
N HIS A 240 -24.99 -12.09 14.75
CA HIS A 240 -26.18 -12.83 14.35
C HIS A 240 -25.75 -14.07 13.57
N ILE A 241 -25.76 -15.23 14.22
CA ILE A 241 -25.39 -16.51 13.58
C ILE A 241 -26.64 -17.38 13.51
N ASN A 242 -27.06 -17.72 12.29
CA ASN A 242 -28.33 -18.39 11.96
C ASN A 242 -29.53 -17.82 12.75
N PRO A 243 -29.82 -16.50 12.64
CA PRO A 243 -30.84 -15.86 13.47
C PRO A 243 -32.27 -16.38 13.24
N SER A 244 -32.55 -17.05 12.11
CA SER A 244 -33.83 -17.73 11.86
C SER A 244 -33.99 -19.04 12.65
N GLY A 245 -32.93 -19.49 13.33
CA GLY A 245 -32.91 -20.71 14.12
C GLY A 245 -32.62 -21.96 13.29
N ARG A 246 -33.38 -22.25 12.23
CA ARG A 246 -33.19 -23.46 11.42
C ARG A 246 -33.13 -23.13 9.93
N PHE A 247 -32.08 -23.56 9.25
CA PHE A 247 -31.88 -23.38 7.80
C PHE A 247 -31.37 -24.67 7.15
N VAL A 248 -32.24 -25.68 7.03
CA VAL A 248 -31.89 -26.99 6.45
C VAL A 248 -32.21 -27.07 4.94
N ILE A 249 -33.38 -26.56 4.56
CA ILE A 249 -33.80 -26.42 3.16
C ILE A 249 -33.14 -25.15 2.61
N GLY A 250 -32.38 -25.29 1.52
CA GLY A 250 -31.66 -24.18 0.87
C GLY A 250 -31.55 -24.43 -0.64
N GLY A 251 -30.78 -23.58 -1.31
CA GLY A 251 -30.59 -23.70 -2.76
C GLY A 251 -31.89 -23.51 -3.56
N PRO A 252 -31.97 -24.08 -4.77
CA PRO A 252 -33.13 -23.95 -5.65
C PRO A 252 -34.45 -24.47 -5.06
N HIS A 253 -34.39 -25.44 -4.15
CA HIS A 253 -35.56 -25.89 -3.39
C HIS A 253 -36.12 -24.75 -2.54
N GLY A 254 -35.26 -24.07 -1.77
CA GLY A 254 -35.66 -22.97 -0.89
C GLY A 254 -36.09 -21.71 -1.63
N ASP A 255 -35.41 -21.33 -2.70
CA ASP A 255 -35.63 -20.06 -3.41
C ASP A 255 -35.33 -20.18 -4.91
N ALA A 256 -35.89 -19.31 -5.75
CA ALA A 256 -35.55 -19.27 -7.17
C ALA A 256 -34.18 -18.57 -7.38
N GLY A 257 -33.48 -18.92 -8.45
CA GLY A 257 -32.24 -18.27 -8.85
C GLY A 257 -32.28 -17.79 -10.29
N LEU A 258 -31.66 -16.63 -10.55
CA LEU A 258 -31.45 -16.10 -11.90
C LEU A 258 -30.06 -15.44 -12.01
N THR A 259 -29.45 -15.56 -13.19
CA THR A 259 -28.20 -14.87 -13.55
C THR A 259 -28.35 -13.35 -13.38
N GLY A 260 -27.29 -12.69 -12.92
CA GLY A 260 -27.26 -11.23 -12.84
C GLY A 260 -28.10 -10.63 -11.72
N ARG A 261 -28.53 -11.41 -10.71
CA ARG A 261 -29.29 -10.90 -9.55
C ARG A 261 -28.43 -10.52 -8.35
N LYS A 262 -27.10 -10.60 -8.49
CA LYS A 262 -26.12 -10.33 -7.43
C LYS A 262 -25.07 -9.28 -7.81
N ILE A 263 -25.41 -8.38 -8.73
CA ILE A 263 -24.49 -7.36 -9.30
C ILE A 263 -23.78 -6.46 -8.26
N ILE A 264 -24.42 -6.17 -7.12
CA ILE A 264 -23.77 -5.39 -6.04
C ILE A 264 -22.78 -6.24 -5.23
N ILE A 265 -23.05 -7.53 -5.08
CA ILE A 265 -22.12 -8.51 -4.49
C ILE A 265 -20.98 -8.80 -5.47
N ASP A 266 -21.21 -8.73 -6.77
CA ASP A 266 -20.16 -8.92 -7.77
C ASP A 266 -19.17 -7.77 -7.86
N THR A 267 -19.56 -6.61 -7.35
CA THR A 267 -18.80 -5.36 -7.49
C THR A 267 -18.28 -4.85 -6.16
N TYR A 268 -18.95 -3.87 -5.55
CA TYR A 268 -18.38 -3.05 -4.48
C TYR A 268 -19.25 -3.02 -3.22
N GLY A 269 -20.25 -3.89 -3.10
CA GLY A 269 -21.05 -4.05 -1.89
C GLY A 269 -21.81 -2.79 -1.47
N GLY A 270 -22.19 -1.94 -2.44
CA GLY A 270 -22.91 -0.68 -2.23
C GLY A 270 -22.02 0.56 -2.23
N TRP A 271 -20.69 0.40 -2.22
CA TRP A 271 -19.75 1.50 -2.40
C TRP A 271 -19.56 1.85 -3.87
N GLY A 272 -19.01 3.03 -4.15
CA GLY A 272 -18.87 3.53 -5.51
C GLY A 272 -20.24 3.72 -6.16
N ALA A 273 -20.45 3.07 -7.31
CA ALA A 273 -21.72 3.04 -8.01
C ALA A 273 -21.83 1.77 -8.87
N HIS A 274 -23.00 1.53 -9.47
CA HIS A 274 -23.22 0.40 -10.37
C HIS A 274 -23.98 0.84 -11.62
N GLY A 275 -23.63 0.24 -12.77
CA GLY A 275 -24.18 0.58 -14.07
C GLY A 275 -25.55 -0.01 -14.38
N GLY A 276 -25.83 -1.16 -13.76
CA GLY A 276 -27.05 -1.94 -13.95
C GLY A 276 -26.81 -3.25 -14.71
N GLY A 277 -25.79 -3.29 -15.58
CA GLY A 277 -25.42 -4.48 -16.35
C GLY A 277 -24.83 -5.61 -15.50
N ALA A 278 -25.37 -6.82 -15.66
CA ALA A 278 -24.77 -8.04 -15.10
C ALA A 278 -23.52 -8.48 -15.88
N PHE A 279 -22.68 -9.32 -15.26
CA PHE A 279 -21.45 -9.82 -15.87
C PHE A 279 -21.59 -11.23 -16.43
N SER A 280 -22.03 -12.18 -15.61
CA SER A 280 -22.04 -13.62 -15.90
C SER A 280 -22.79 -13.97 -17.18
N GLY A 281 -22.26 -14.93 -17.94
CA GLY A 281 -22.87 -15.40 -19.19
C GLY A 281 -22.64 -14.50 -20.40
N LYS A 282 -21.94 -13.37 -20.24
CA LYS A 282 -21.67 -12.43 -21.34
C LYS A 282 -20.23 -12.56 -21.84
N ASP A 283 -20.07 -12.73 -23.15
CA ASP A 283 -18.75 -12.55 -23.77
C ASP A 283 -18.30 -11.09 -23.69
N THR A 284 -17.01 -10.85 -23.90
CA THR A 284 -16.39 -9.56 -23.55
C THR A 284 -16.53 -8.47 -24.61
N THR A 285 -17.29 -8.72 -25.69
CA THR A 285 -17.83 -7.64 -26.55
C THR A 285 -18.95 -6.88 -25.86
N LYS A 286 -19.61 -7.48 -24.84
CA LYS A 286 -20.61 -6.80 -24.01
C LYS A 286 -19.90 -5.92 -23.00
N VAL A 287 -20.02 -4.60 -23.20
CA VAL A 287 -19.31 -3.59 -22.41
C VAL A 287 -19.70 -3.58 -20.93
N ASP A 288 -20.86 -4.14 -20.56
CA ASP A 288 -21.25 -4.37 -19.16
C ASP A 288 -20.14 -5.05 -18.36
N ARG A 289 -19.49 -6.05 -18.95
CA ARG A 289 -18.40 -6.80 -18.33
C ARG A 289 -17.05 -6.16 -18.60
N SER A 290 -16.68 -5.99 -19.88
CA SER A 290 -15.33 -5.57 -20.24
C SER A 290 -15.02 -4.14 -19.78
N ALA A 291 -15.95 -3.20 -19.94
CA ALA A 291 -15.73 -1.82 -19.53
C ALA A 291 -15.81 -1.62 -18.01
N ALA A 292 -16.60 -2.43 -17.29
CA ALA A 292 -16.55 -2.46 -15.82
C ALA A 292 -15.17 -2.94 -15.31
N TYR A 293 -14.60 -3.97 -15.95
CA TYR A 293 -13.25 -4.44 -15.62
C TYR A 293 -12.19 -3.38 -15.94
N ALA A 294 -12.27 -2.73 -17.11
CA ALA A 294 -11.36 -1.64 -17.46
C ALA A 294 -11.49 -0.43 -16.51
N ALA A 295 -12.71 -0.08 -16.09
CA ALA A 295 -12.93 0.99 -15.14
C ALA A 295 -12.35 0.63 -13.76
N ARG A 296 -12.50 -0.63 -13.30
CA ARG A 296 -11.83 -1.12 -12.08
C ARG A 296 -10.31 -0.99 -12.22
N TRP A 297 -9.76 -1.41 -13.35
CA TRP A 297 -8.32 -1.35 -13.63
C TRP A 297 -7.80 0.09 -13.52
N ALA A 298 -8.51 1.06 -14.12
CA ALA A 298 -8.19 2.47 -14.02
C ALA A 298 -8.29 3.01 -12.57
N ALA A 299 -9.42 2.78 -11.89
CA ALA A 299 -9.63 3.25 -10.51
C ALA A 299 -8.58 2.68 -9.54
N LYS A 300 -8.30 1.37 -9.64
CA LYS A 300 -7.28 0.69 -8.84
C LYS A 300 -5.90 1.27 -9.11
N SER A 301 -5.57 1.53 -10.36
CA SER A 301 -4.27 2.10 -10.72
C SER A 301 -4.08 3.52 -10.19
N LEU A 302 -5.11 4.38 -10.23
CA LEU A 302 -5.05 5.71 -9.62
C LEU A 302 -4.74 5.63 -8.11
N VAL A 303 -5.46 4.78 -7.37
CA VAL A 303 -5.26 4.64 -5.91
C VAL A 303 -3.92 4.00 -5.58
N ALA A 304 -3.53 2.94 -6.30
CA ALA A 304 -2.27 2.23 -6.07
C ALA A 304 -1.03 3.10 -6.32
N ASN A 305 -1.08 3.98 -7.33
CA ASN A 305 -0.01 4.93 -7.63
C ASN A 305 -0.08 6.18 -6.74
N GLY A 306 -1.05 6.27 -5.82
CA GLY A 306 -1.13 7.33 -4.82
C GLY A 306 -1.76 8.63 -5.31
N PHE A 307 -2.32 8.68 -6.52
CA PHE A 307 -3.00 9.88 -7.04
C PHE A 307 -4.24 10.25 -6.23
N ALA A 308 -4.86 9.28 -5.58
CA ALA A 308 -5.98 9.48 -4.68
C ALA A 308 -6.04 8.37 -3.62
N ARG A 309 -6.80 8.58 -2.54
CA ARG A 309 -7.09 7.49 -1.58
C ARG A 309 -8.28 6.64 -2.01
N ARG A 310 -9.22 7.24 -2.73
CA ARG A 310 -10.42 6.61 -3.29
C ARG A 310 -10.67 7.17 -4.68
N ALA A 311 -11.11 6.34 -5.60
CA ALA A 311 -11.43 6.76 -6.96
C ALA A 311 -12.66 6.00 -7.47
N LEU A 312 -13.58 6.73 -8.09
CA LEU A 312 -14.67 6.22 -8.90
C LEU A 312 -14.43 6.64 -10.36
N VAL A 313 -14.50 5.69 -11.28
CA VAL A 313 -14.38 5.93 -12.72
C VAL A 313 -15.67 5.49 -13.38
N GLN A 314 -16.34 6.37 -14.12
CA GLN A 314 -17.50 6.04 -14.96
C GLN A 314 -17.10 6.07 -16.43
N VAL A 315 -17.65 5.16 -17.23
CA VAL A 315 -17.57 5.16 -18.69
C VAL A 315 -18.94 4.78 -19.28
N SER A 316 -19.30 5.30 -20.46
CA SER A 316 -20.55 4.93 -21.15
C SER A 316 -20.37 4.71 -22.65
N TYR A 317 -21.27 3.92 -23.25
CA TYR A 317 -21.22 3.51 -24.65
C TYR A 317 -22.59 3.57 -25.33
N ALA A 318 -22.58 3.60 -26.66
CA ALA A 318 -23.71 3.30 -27.52
C ALA A 318 -23.40 2.07 -28.38
N ILE A 319 -24.41 1.25 -28.66
CA ILE A 319 -24.27 0.05 -29.48
C ILE A 319 -23.64 0.36 -30.84
N GLY A 320 -22.64 -0.43 -31.25
CA GLY A 320 -21.92 -0.29 -32.51
C GLY A 320 -20.93 0.90 -32.58
N VAL A 321 -20.89 1.76 -31.56
CA VAL A 321 -19.92 2.87 -31.47
C VAL A 321 -18.65 2.39 -30.78
N VAL A 322 -17.49 2.73 -31.37
CA VAL A 322 -16.17 2.28 -30.91
C VAL A 322 -15.69 3.06 -29.69
N GLN A 323 -15.87 4.39 -29.71
CA GLN A 323 -15.41 5.28 -28.65
C GLN A 323 -16.47 5.39 -27.54
N PRO A 324 -16.06 5.54 -26.27
CA PRO A 324 -17.00 5.85 -25.20
C PRO A 324 -17.67 7.21 -25.43
N LEU A 325 -18.94 7.33 -25.04
CA LEU A 325 -19.70 8.58 -25.13
C LEU A 325 -19.33 9.56 -24.00
N SER A 326 -18.99 9.03 -22.84
CA SER A 326 -18.57 9.81 -21.68
C SER A 326 -17.55 9.06 -20.83
N MET A 327 -16.74 9.82 -20.10
CA MET A 327 -15.87 9.33 -19.04
C MET A 327 -15.82 10.36 -17.92
N PHE A 328 -15.87 9.88 -16.67
CA PHE A 328 -15.85 10.70 -15.48
C PHE A 328 -14.99 10.05 -14.39
N VAL A 329 -14.27 10.86 -13.61
CA VAL A 329 -13.48 10.44 -12.45
C VAL A 329 -13.90 11.29 -11.24
N ASP A 330 -14.11 10.65 -10.10
CA ASP A 330 -14.37 11.31 -8.80
C ASP A 330 -13.44 10.70 -7.74
N THR A 331 -12.64 11.54 -7.09
CA THR A 331 -11.77 11.08 -5.99
C THR A 331 -12.36 11.34 -4.61
N TYR A 332 -13.60 11.84 -4.55
CA TYR A 332 -14.29 12.24 -3.33
C TYR A 332 -13.55 13.34 -2.55
N GLY A 333 -12.73 14.14 -3.25
CA GLY A 333 -11.83 15.14 -2.67
C GLY A 333 -10.51 14.57 -2.12
N SER A 334 -10.21 13.30 -2.39
CA SER A 334 -9.01 12.62 -1.89
C SER A 334 -7.83 12.64 -2.87
N ALA A 335 -7.95 13.38 -3.97
CA ALA A 335 -6.84 13.61 -4.90
C ALA A 335 -5.62 14.19 -4.17
N ARG A 336 -4.43 13.73 -4.59
CA ARG A 336 -3.14 14.09 -4.01
C ARG A 336 -2.27 14.80 -5.04
N PHE A 337 -1.12 15.31 -4.58
CA PHE A 337 -0.11 15.97 -5.43
C PHE A 337 -0.63 17.20 -6.19
N GLY A 338 -1.72 17.80 -5.72
CA GLY A 338 -2.36 18.94 -6.36
C GLY A 338 -3.16 18.61 -7.63
N PHE A 339 -3.37 17.32 -7.94
CA PHE A 339 -4.22 16.92 -9.06
C PHE A 339 -5.69 17.25 -8.79
N THR A 340 -6.40 17.66 -9.84
CA THR A 340 -7.87 17.72 -9.84
C THR A 340 -8.46 16.46 -10.49
N ASP A 341 -9.73 16.18 -10.20
CA ASP A 341 -10.45 15.05 -10.78
C ASP A 341 -10.47 15.10 -12.32
N GLU A 342 -10.53 16.31 -12.91
CA GLU A 342 -10.43 16.51 -14.35
C GLU A 342 -9.07 16.09 -14.89
N GLN A 343 -7.98 16.46 -14.21
CA GLN A 343 -6.63 16.06 -14.62
C GLN A 343 -6.44 14.55 -14.49
N LEU A 344 -6.98 13.93 -13.44
CA LEU A 344 -6.95 12.47 -13.28
C LEU A 344 -7.78 11.76 -14.35
N CYS A 345 -8.91 12.34 -14.77
CA CYS A 345 -9.69 11.85 -15.91
C CYS A 345 -8.86 11.87 -17.19
N GLU A 346 -8.09 12.94 -17.46
CA GLU A 346 -7.18 12.99 -18.61
C GLU A 346 -6.03 11.98 -18.52
N ILE A 347 -5.49 11.73 -17.32
CA ILE A 347 -4.50 10.65 -17.10
C ILE A 347 -5.13 9.30 -17.47
N VAL A 348 -6.36 9.03 -17.04
CA VAL A 348 -7.05 7.78 -17.38
C VAL A 348 -7.23 7.66 -18.90
N LYS A 349 -7.68 8.72 -19.60
CA LYS A 349 -7.86 8.69 -21.06
C LYS A 349 -6.55 8.45 -21.83
N ARG A 350 -5.43 8.98 -21.35
CA ARG A 350 -4.11 8.77 -21.99
C ARG A 350 -3.56 7.37 -21.78
N ASN A 351 -3.85 6.77 -20.62
CA ASN A 351 -3.22 5.53 -20.20
C ASN A 351 -4.07 4.29 -20.43
N PHE A 352 -5.38 4.42 -20.65
CA PHE A 352 -6.29 3.28 -20.77
C PHE A 352 -7.11 3.41 -22.04
N ASP A 353 -7.02 2.40 -22.92
CA ASP A 353 -7.80 2.36 -24.16
C ASP A 353 -9.16 1.73 -23.91
N PHE A 354 -10.18 2.59 -23.78
CA PHE A 354 -11.55 2.16 -23.49
C PHE A 354 -12.34 1.72 -24.72
N ARG A 355 -11.72 1.51 -25.88
CA ARG A 355 -12.39 0.90 -27.03
C ARG A 355 -12.64 -0.60 -26.76
N PRO A 356 -13.83 -1.17 -27.03
CA PRO A 356 -14.18 -2.53 -26.62
C PRO A 356 -13.16 -3.60 -27.03
N GLY A 357 -12.72 -3.62 -28.29
CA GLY A 357 -11.73 -4.60 -28.74
C GLY A 357 -10.34 -4.38 -28.14
N CYS A 358 -9.95 -3.14 -27.84
CA CYS A 358 -8.70 -2.83 -27.15
C CYS A 358 -8.73 -3.29 -25.69
N ILE A 359 -9.86 -3.10 -24.99
CA ILE A 359 -10.06 -3.65 -23.64
C ILE A 359 -9.91 -5.18 -23.67
N GLN A 360 -10.56 -5.87 -24.62
CA GLN A 360 -10.46 -7.31 -24.74
C GLN A 360 -9.02 -7.79 -24.93
N ARG A 361 -8.24 -7.09 -25.77
CA ARG A 361 -6.82 -7.37 -26.00
C ARG A 361 -5.99 -7.14 -24.75
N ASP A 362 -6.09 -5.95 -24.15
CA ASP A 362 -5.20 -5.51 -23.08
C ASP A 362 -5.45 -6.27 -21.77
N LEU A 363 -6.68 -6.74 -21.55
CA LEU A 363 -7.07 -7.53 -20.38
C LEU A 363 -7.18 -9.04 -20.66
N ASN A 364 -6.76 -9.50 -21.85
CA ASN A 364 -6.77 -10.90 -22.26
C ASN A 364 -8.13 -11.60 -22.06
N LEU A 365 -9.21 -10.96 -22.51
CA LEU A 365 -10.60 -11.34 -22.17
C LEU A 365 -11.25 -12.36 -23.12
N LYS A 366 -10.47 -12.98 -24.01
CA LYS A 366 -10.94 -14.08 -24.86
C LYS A 366 -10.60 -15.46 -24.30
N GLU A 367 -9.77 -15.53 -23.26
CA GLU A 367 -9.43 -16.77 -22.58
C GLU A 367 -10.55 -17.26 -21.65
N PRO A 368 -10.78 -18.59 -21.54
CA PRO A 368 -11.75 -19.16 -20.61
C PRO A 368 -11.27 -19.00 -19.16
N GLN A 369 -11.85 -18.04 -18.45
CA GLN A 369 -11.42 -17.68 -17.09
C GLN A 369 -12.54 -17.15 -16.18
N PHE A 370 -13.80 -17.19 -16.63
CA PHE A 370 -14.89 -16.43 -16.02
C PHE A 370 -15.60 -17.17 -14.89
N THR A 371 -15.68 -18.51 -14.94
CA THR A 371 -16.39 -19.32 -13.92
C THR A 371 -15.87 -19.08 -12.51
N LYS A 372 -14.54 -18.90 -12.35
CA LYS A 372 -13.90 -18.63 -11.05
C LYS A 372 -14.26 -17.25 -10.46
N LEU A 373 -14.83 -16.35 -11.27
CA LEU A 373 -15.22 -14.99 -10.89
C LEU A 373 -16.71 -14.88 -10.55
N ALA A 374 -17.52 -15.82 -11.04
CA ALA A 374 -18.97 -15.82 -10.88
C ALA A 374 -19.45 -16.00 -9.42
N ALA A 375 -18.55 -16.31 -8.48
CA ALA A 375 -18.78 -16.28 -7.05
C ALA A 375 -17.63 -15.56 -6.33
N TYR A 376 -17.96 -14.96 -5.17
CA TYR A 376 -17.03 -14.24 -4.31
C TYR A 376 -16.41 -12.98 -4.93
N GLY A 377 -17.15 -12.29 -5.80
CA GLY A 377 -16.77 -11.01 -6.38
C GLY A 377 -15.82 -11.11 -7.57
N HIS A 378 -15.99 -10.18 -8.52
CA HIS A 378 -15.14 -10.05 -9.70
C HIS A 378 -13.87 -9.21 -9.46
N PHE A 379 -13.84 -8.46 -8.35
CA PHE A 379 -12.82 -7.48 -8.03
C PHE A 379 -12.16 -7.76 -6.67
N GLY A 380 -10.92 -7.29 -6.50
CA GLY A 380 -10.13 -7.52 -5.29
C GLY A 380 -9.66 -8.97 -5.11
N ARG A 381 -9.56 -9.73 -6.21
CA ARG A 381 -9.25 -11.16 -6.21
C ARG A 381 -7.74 -11.40 -6.30
N GLU A 382 -7.14 -11.85 -5.21
CA GLU A 382 -5.71 -12.22 -5.16
C GLU A 382 -5.46 -13.66 -5.64
N ASP A 383 -6.40 -14.57 -5.38
CA ASP A 383 -6.30 -16.01 -5.68
C ASP A 383 -6.20 -16.32 -7.17
N CYS A 384 -6.79 -15.48 -8.01
CA CYS A 384 -6.79 -15.67 -9.46
C CYS A 384 -6.15 -14.53 -10.26
N SER A 385 -5.81 -13.41 -9.58
CA SER A 385 -5.06 -12.25 -10.11
C SER A 385 -5.38 -11.90 -11.57
N PRO A 386 -6.65 -11.61 -11.91
CA PRO A 386 -7.03 -11.31 -13.28
C PRO A 386 -6.37 -10.02 -13.77
N ALA A 387 -6.25 -9.85 -15.09
CA ALA A 387 -5.49 -8.74 -15.68
C ALA A 387 -5.95 -7.34 -15.21
N TRP A 388 -7.25 -7.13 -14.95
CA TRP A 388 -7.77 -5.85 -14.45
C TRP A 388 -7.42 -5.55 -12.98
N GLU A 389 -6.99 -6.55 -12.21
CA GLU A 389 -6.48 -6.35 -10.87
C GLU A 389 -4.96 -6.07 -10.85
N VAL A 390 -4.27 -6.18 -11.99
CA VAL A 390 -2.85 -5.84 -12.12
C VAL A 390 -2.71 -4.34 -12.32
N VAL A 391 -2.11 -3.66 -11.34
CA VAL A 391 -1.94 -2.20 -11.36
C VAL A 391 -1.10 -1.77 -12.56
N LYS A 392 -1.61 -0.80 -13.34
CA LYS A 392 -0.83 -0.12 -14.36
C LYS A 392 0.08 0.92 -13.68
N ASP A 393 1.35 0.93 -14.02
CA ASP A 393 2.29 1.95 -13.55
C ASP A 393 1.96 3.31 -14.18
N LEU A 394 1.64 4.28 -13.34
CA LEU A 394 1.30 5.65 -13.72
C LEU A 394 2.34 6.65 -13.15
N SER A 395 3.46 6.16 -12.63
CA SER A 395 4.49 7.01 -12.00
C SER A 395 5.06 8.07 -12.95
N HIS A 396 5.11 7.79 -14.26
CA HIS A 396 5.54 8.74 -15.28
C HIS A 396 4.62 9.97 -15.43
N GLU A 397 3.38 9.91 -14.94
CA GLU A 397 2.44 11.05 -14.91
C GLU A 397 2.68 11.96 -13.69
N LEU A 398 3.45 11.49 -12.69
CA LEU A 398 3.98 12.35 -11.63
C LEU A 398 5.14 13.14 -12.24
N GLY A 399 4.97 14.45 -12.45
CA GLY A 399 6.03 15.29 -13.03
C GLY A 399 7.36 15.14 -12.30
N ALA A 400 8.48 15.52 -12.93
CA ALA A 400 9.83 15.32 -12.38
C ALA A 400 10.06 15.92 -10.96
N GLY A 401 9.21 16.85 -10.50
CA GLY A 401 9.20 17.38 -9.12
C GLY A 401 8.24 16.69 -8.13
N LEU A 402 7.43 15.74 -8.59
CA LEU A 402 6.41 14.99 -7.84
C LEU A 402 6.75 13.50 -7.66
N CYS A 403 7.86 13.01 -8.22
CA CYS A 403 8.52 11.77 -7.78
C CYS A 403 9.08 11.97 -6.37
N GLN A 404 8.18 12.04 -5.39
CA GLN A 404 8.46 12.30 -4.00
C GLN A 404 8.69 10.95 -3.31
N GLY A 405 9.88 10.77 -2.78
CA GLY A 405 10.28 9.54 -2.13
C GLY A 405 9.32 9.13 -1.02
N LYS A 406 9.12 7.82 -0.84
CA LYS A 406 8.36 7.24 0.28
C LYS A 406 9.04 7.52 1.64
N ILE A 407 10.31 7.95 1.64
CA ILE A 407 11.07 8.42 2.79
C ILE A 407 11.34 9.92 2.64
N LEU A 408 11.12 10.72 3.68
CA LEU A 408 11.55 12.12 3.76
C LEU A 408 12.56 12.30 4.88
N GLY A 409 13.77 12.77 4.57
CA GLY A 409 14.73 13.24 5.57
C GLY A 409 14.68 14.75 5.74
N MET A 410 14.75 15.23 6.98
CA MET A 410 14.83 16.65 7.32
C MET A 410 16.07 16.89 8.20
N GLY A 411 17.02 17.67 7.69
CA GLY A 411 18.35 17.76 8.30
C GLY A 411 19.16 19.00 7.89
N ASN A 412 20.41 19.04 8.36
CA ASN A 412 21.41 20.05 7.98
C ASN A 412 22.32 19.49 6.88
N PRO A 413 22.15 19.90 5.61
CA PRO A 413 23.02 19.46 4.54
C PRO A 413 24.38 20.15 4.65
N LEU A 414 25.47 19.39 4.58
CA LEU A 414 26.83 19.91 4.50
C LEU A 414 27.53 19.34 3.26
N LEU A 415 28.37 20.12 2.59
CA LEU A 415 29.26 19.57 1.59
C LEU A 415 30.56 19.13 2.26
N ASP A 416 30.78 17.82 2.36
CA ASP A 416 32.01 17.26 2.91
C ASP A 416 33.13 17.45 1.88
N MET A 417 34.16 18.21 2.27
CA MET A 417 35.38 18.47 1.51
C MET A 417 36.49 17.61 2.09
N SER A 418 36.74 16.45 1.47
CA SER A 418 37.65 15.44 1.98
C SER A 418 38.98 15.43 1.25
N ASN A 419 40.08 15.48 1.99
CA ASN A 419 41.41 15.28 1.43
C ASN A 419 42.39 14.71 2.47
N THR A 420 43.43 14.03 2.00
CA THR A 420 44.58 13.62 2.81
C THR A 420 45.52 14.80 2.98
N VAL A 421 45.81 15.15 4.23
CA VAL A 421 46.64 16.29 4.59
C VAL A 421 47.81 15.86 5.48
N GLU A 422 48.87 16.66 5.49
CA GLU A 422 49.95 16.47 6.45
C GLU A 422 49.49 16.81 7.88
N PRO A 423 49.96 16.11 8.92
CA PRO A 423 49.60 16.40 10.32
C PRO A 423 49.87 17.85 10.76
N SER A 424 50.78 18.56 10.08
CA SER A 424 51.05 19.97 10.31
C SER A 424 49.82 20.86 10.05
N VAL A 425 48.93 20.46 9.13
CA VAL A 425 47.69 21.19 8.83
C VAL A 425 46.75 21.16 10.04
N LEU A 426 46.64 20.03 10.76
CA LEU A 426 45.86 19.98 11.99
C LEU A 426 46.41 20.96 13.04
N THR A 427 47.73 21.02 13.17
CA THR A 427 48.41 21.92 14.12
C THR A 427 48.18 23.38 13.77
N GLU A 428 48.26 23.75 12.48
CA GLU A 428 48.03 25.12 11.97
C GLU A 428 46.65 25.67 12.38
N TYR A 429 45.63 24.82 12.35
CA TYR A 429 44.25 25.20 12.67
C TYR A 429 43.86 24.87 14.12
N GLY A 430 44.78 24.35 14.95
CA GLY A 430 44.50 23.99 16.35
C GLY A 430 43.52 22.82 16.50
N LEU A 431 43.62 21.83 15.59
CA LEU A 431 42.79 20.63 15.54
C LEU A 431 43.56 19.43 16.09
N GLU A 432 42.81 18.47 16.62
CA GLU A 432 43.33 17.19 17.11
C GLU A 432 42.87 16.05 16.20
N ALA A 433 43.71 15.02 16.07
CA ALA A 433 43.35 13.82 15.30
C ALA A 433 42.11 13.12 15.89
N ASN A 434 41.20 12.66 15.03
CA ASN A 434 39.93 12.01 15.40
C ASN A 434 38.94 12.91 16.14
N ASN A 435 39.07 14.23 16.00
CA ASN A 435 38.15 15.17 16.61
C ASN A 435 37.10 15.67 15.60
N ALA A 436 35.88 15.89 16.07
CA ALA A 436 34.80 16.51 15.32
C ALA A 436 34.36 17.80 16.03
N VAL A 437 34.57 18.94 15.38
CA VAL A 437 34.33 20.27 15.95
C VAL A 437 33.49 21.15 15.03
N LEU A 438 32.85 22.17 15.60
CA LEU A 438 32.26 23.26 14.81
C LEU A 438 33.34 24.26 14.38
N ALA A 439 33.20 24.82 13.19
CA ALA A 439 34.13 25.81 12.65
C ALA A 439 34.09 27.11 13.47
N GLU A 440 35.28 27.61 13.83
CA GLU A 440 35.50 28.94 14.39
C GLU A 440 36.06 29.85 13.28
N ASP A 441 36.18 31.16 13.54
CA ASP A 441 36.75 32.09 12.57
C ASP A 441 38.15 31.69 12.09
N LYS A 442 38.97 31.11 12.98
CA LYS A 442 40.31 30.60 12.65
C LYS A 442 40.28 29.41 11.66
N HIS A 443 39.18 28.66 11.60
CA HIS A 443 39.02 27.51 10.71
C HIS A 443 38.52 27.90 9.31
N LYS A 444 37.97 29.11 9.11
CA LYS A 444 37.37 29.51 7.82
C LYS A 444 38.34 29.42 6.62
N PRO A 445 39.64 29.79 6.73
CA PRO A 445 40.58 29.64 5.61
C PRO A 445 40.83 28.18 5.18
N LEU A 446 40.56 27.20 6.06
CA LEU A 446 40.76 25.78 5.79
C LEU A 446 39.98 25.29 4.57
N TYR A 447 38.75 25.76 4.39
CA TYR A 447 37.89 25.33 3.28
C TYR A 447 38.42 25.80 1.93
N GLU A 448 38.93 27.03 1.84
CA GLU A 448 39.59 27.52 0.62
C GLU A 448 40.89 26.77 0.34
N THR A 449 41.65 26.42 1.39
CA THR A 449 42.86 25.61 1.26
C THR A 449 42.52 24.24 0.67
N LEU A 450 41.50 23.56 1.21
CA LEU A 450 41.04 22.28 0.68
C LEU A 450 40.49 22.40 -0.75
N ASP A 451 39.77 23.47 -1.08
CA ASP A 451 39.23 23.70 -2.43
C ASP A 451 40.34 23.75 -3.49
N LYS A 452 41.50 24.32 -3.12
CA LYS A 452 42.68 24.47 -3.99
C LYS A 452 43.59 23.24 -4.02
N MET A 453 43.43 22.29 -3.09
CA MET A 453 44.22 21.07 -3.08
C MET A 453 43.80 20.13 -4.22
N PRO A 454 44.77 19.46 -4.90
CA PRO A 454 44.43 18.42 -5.87
C PRO A 454 43.73 17.25 -5.16
N ASN A 455 42.81 16.60 -5.85
CA ASN A 455 42.08 15.40 -5.38
C ASN A 455 41.20 15.61 -4.14
N THR A 456 40.73 16.84 -3.88
CA THR A 456 39.68 17.05 -2.87
C THR A 456 38.37 16.46 -3.35
N ASP A 457 37.84 15.51 -2.59
CA ASP A 457 36.53 14.90 -2.83
C ASP A 457 35.42 15.80 -2.26
N TYR A 458 34.31 15.87 -2.99
CA TYR A 458 33.13 16.65 -2.64
C TYR A 458 31.94 15.72 -2.48
N ILE A 459 31.52 15.47 -1.25
CA ILE A 459 30.48 14.48 -0.94
C ILE A 459 29.31 15.19 -0.27
N PRO A 460 28.06 15.06 -0.74
CA PRO A 460 26.90 15.60 -0.03
C PRO A 460 26.74 14.87 1.31
N GLY A 461 27.06 15.56 2.38
CA GLY A 461 27.14 15.07 3.74
C GLY A 461 26.09 15.66 4.69
N GLY A 462 26.33 15.45 5.98
CA GLY A 462 25.38 15.68 7.05
C GLY A 462 24.59 14.42 7.39
N ALA A 463 24.40 14.16 8.70
CA ALA A 463 23.92 12.88 9.20
C ALA A 463 22.61 12.39 8.56
N THR A 464 21.64 13.31 8.44
CA THR A 464 20.35 13.00 7.81
C THR A 464 20.50 12.72 6.31
N GLN A 465 21.28 13.55 5.60
CA GLN A 465 21.46 13.40 4.17
C GLN A 465 22.20 12.12 3.81
N ASN A 466 23.25 11.77 4.56
CA ASN A 466 23.94 10.48 4.46
C ASN A 466 22.98 9.30 4.64
N SER A 467 22.11 9.38 5.65
CA SER A 467 21.09 8.34 5.91
C SER A 467 20.11 8.19 4.73
N ILE A 468 19.61 9.31 4.18
CA ILE A 468 18.67 9.30 3.04
C ILE A 468 19.32 8.80 1.76
N ARG A 469 20.54 9.26 1.46
CA ARG A 469 21.32 8.78 0.31
C ARG A 469 21.59 7.27 0.40
N THR A 470 21.94 6.78 1.59
CA THR A 470 22.13 5.33 1.83
C THR A 470 20.82 4.56 1.67
N ALA A 471 19.71 5.07 2.19
CA ALA A 471 18.39 4.43 2.02
C ALA A 471 18.00 4.30 0.54
N GLN A 472 18.22 5.36 -0.24
CA GLN A 472 17.99 5.35 -1.69
C GLN A 472 18.88 4.32 -2.41
N TRP A 473 20.17 4.25 -2.06
CA TRP A 473 21.09 3.27 -2.63
C TRP A 473 20.66 1.83 -2.35
N CYS A 474 20.27 1.52 -1.10
CA CYS A 474 19.73 0.21 -0.74
C CYS A 474 18.45 -0.14 -1.54
N LEU A 475 17.53 0.82 -1.70
CA LEU A 475 16.27 0.62 -2.42
C LEU A 475 16.46 0.37 -3.92
N LYS A 476 17.43 1.02 -4.57
CA LYS A 476 17.79 0.78 -5.98
C LYS A 476 18.31 -0.65 -6.19
N ASN A 477 19.18 -1.12 -5.30
CA ASN A 477 19.78 -2.46 -5.39
C ASN A 477 18.74 -3.59 -5.20
N ASP A 478 17.66 -3.35 -4.45
CA ASP A 478 16.59 -4.34 -4.28
C ASP A 478 15.70 -4.50 -5.52
N LYS A 479 15.48 -3.43 -6.32
CA LYS A 479 14.43 -3.41 -7.35
C LYS A 479 14.89 -3.55 -8.80
N LYS A 480 16.20 -3.55 -9.09
CA LYS A 480 16.74 -3.53 -10.47
C LYS A 480 16.06 -2.47 -11.37
N ASP A 481 15.65 -1.35 -10.79
CA ASP A 481 14.98 -0.27 -11.52
C ASP A 481 15.72 1.05 -11.27
N SER A 482 16.17 1.69 -12.34
CA SER A 482 17.13 2.80 -12.31
C SER A 482 16.47 4.18 -12.32
N GLY A 483 15.14 4.26 -12.45
CA GLY A 483 14.43 5.52 -12.69
C GLY A 483 13.68 6.15 -11.50
N THR A 484 13.25 5.37 -10.50
CA THR A 484 12.36 5.88 -9.44
C THR A 484 13.13 6.43 -8.23
N SER A 485 12.85 7.68 -7.85
CA SER A 485 13.28 8.24 -6.56
C SER A 485 12.39 7.73 -5.43
N PHE A 486 12.98 7.08 -4.42
CA PHE A 486 12.29 6.57 -3.24
C PHE A 486 12.57 7.38 -1.98
N ALA A 487 13.55 8.29 -2.02
CA ALA A 487 13.95 9.09 -0.88
C ALA A 487 14.04 10.57 -1.26
N SER A 488 13.38 11.40 -0.46
CA SER A 488 13.42 12.86 -0.55
C SER A 488 14.19 13.44 0.63
N TYR A 489 14.82 14.59 0.42
CA TYR A 489 15.55 15.31 1.45
C TYR A 489 15.18 16.79 1.48
N MET A 490 14.99 17.34 2.68
CA MET A 490 14.82 18.76 2.92
C MET A 490 15.90 19.28 3.87
N GLY A 491 16.46 20.42 3.49
CA GLY A 491 17.46 21.16 4.25
C GLY A 491 17.68 22.53 3.63
N CYS A 492 18.61 23.32 4.14
CA CYS A 492 18.94 24.62 3.57
C CYS A 492 20.39 24.67 3.07
N VAL A 493 20.58 25.18 1.85
CA VAL A 493 21.88 25.37 1.21
C VAL A 493 22.01 26.83 0.77
N GLY A 494 23.24 27.27 0.51
CA GLY A 494 23.48 28.58 -0.07
C GLY A 494 23.08 28.60 -1.55
N LYS A 495 23.18 29.76 -2.19
CA LYS A 495 23.02 29.88 -3.65
C LYS A 495 24.37 30.04 -4.34
N ASP A 496 25.13 28.95 -4.38
CA ASP A 496 26.52 28.92 -4.85
C ASP A 496 26.88 27.62 -5.58
N GLY A 497 28.12 27.54 -6.09
CA GLY A 497 28.61 26.35 -6.80
C GLY A 497 28.66 25.08 -5.94
N TYR A 498 28.72 25.20 -4.61
CA TYR A 498 28.68 24.05 -3.70
C TYR A 498 27.28 23.45 -3.62
N SER A 499 26.23 24.29 -3.55
CA SER A 499 24.85 23.82 -3.60
C SER A 499 24.54 23.10 -4.93
N GLU A 500 25.05 23.59 -6.06
CA GLU A 500 24.87 22.97 -7.37
C GLU A 500 25.58 21.61 -7.45
N LYS A 501 26.79 21.49 -6.89
CA LYS A 501 27.48 20.20 -6.75
C LYS A 501 26.66 19.21 -5.91
N MET A 502 26.13 19.65 -4.77
CA MET A 502 25.30 18.80 -3.89
C MET A 502 24.06 18.29 -4.60
N LYS A 503 23.32 19.17 -5.30
CA LYS A 503 22.13 18.81 -6.08
C LYS A 503 22.48 17.83 -7.19
N ALA A 504 23.57 18.07 -7.93
CA ALA A 504 23.98 17.20 -9.04
C ALA A 504 24.28 15.78 -8.55
N ILE A 505 24.99 15.64 -7.43
CA ILE A 505 25.31 14.32 -6.86
C ILE A 505 24.05 13.63 -6.32
N CYS A 506 23.18 14.34 -5.59
CA CYS A 506 21.91 13.77 -5.11
C CYS A 506 21.03 13.27 -6.26
N THR A 507 20.92 14.05 -7.34
CA THR A 507 20.18 13.66 -8.55
C THR A 507 20.80 12.42 -9.19
N LYS A 508 22.14 12.36 -9.33
CA LYS A 508 22.84 11.18 -9.86
C LYS A 508 22.55 9.94 -9.02
N GLU A 509 22.47 10.08 -7.70
CA GLU A 509 22.17 9.00 -6.77
C GLU A 509 20.67 8.68 -6.67
N GLY A 510 19.80 9.49 -7.30
CA GLY A 510 18.36 9.31 -7.35
C GLY A 510 17.63 9.77 -6.08
N VAL A 511 18.22 10.69 -5.31
CA VAL A 511 17.57 11.35 -4.17
C VAL A 511 16.89 12.62 -4.66
N THR A 512 15.62 12.81 -4.32
CA THR A 512 14.90 14.06 -4.58
C THR A 512 15.27 15.10 -3.52
N ALA A 513 16.27 15.94 -3.82
CA ALA A 513 16.72 16.98 -2.92
C ALA A 513 15.90 18.29 -3.09
N THR A 514 15.02 18.57 -2.13
CA THR A 514 14.17 19.77 -2.08
C THR A 514 14.76 20.80 -1.13
N TYR A 515 15.92 21.36 -1.48
CA TYR A 515 16.58 22.35 -0.63
C TYR A 515 15.87 23.70 -0.63
N MET A 516 15.91 24.36 0.52
CA MET A 516 15.70 25.81 0.62
C MET A 516 17.01 26.50 0.24
N GLU A 517 16.98 27.41 -0.73
CA GLU A 517 18.15 28.22 -1.07
C GLU A 517 18.15 29.53 -0.27
N ASP A 518 19.23 29.77 0.47
CA ASP A 518 19.49 31.06 1.12
C ASP A 518 20.62 31.80 0.39
N PRO A 519 20.34 32.86 -0.38
CA PRO A 519 21.38 33.59 -1.10
C PRO A 519 22.23 34.49 -0.20
N SER A 520 21.90 34.66 1.09
CA SER A 520 22.59 35.58 2.00
C SER A 520 23.86 35.00 2.63
N VAL A 521 24.03 33.67 2.59
CA VAL A 521 25.15 32.94 3.19
C VAL A 521 25.58 31.78 2.30
N PRO A 522 26.85 31.33 2.35
CA PRO A 522 27.31 30.20 1.55
C PRO A 522 26.70 28.87 2.04
N THR A 523 26.74 27.86 1.18
CA THR A 523 26.39 26.48 1.51
C THR A 523 27.26 25.98 2.67
N GLY A 524 26.65 25.25 3.61
CA GLY A 524 27.39 24.64 4.71
C GLY A 524 28.41 23.62 4.20
N THR A 525 29.57 23.54 4.86
CA THR A 525 30.68 22.68 4.47
C THR A 525 31.22 21.92 5.68
N CYS A 526 31.77 20.73 5.46
CA CYS A 526 32.54 20.01 6.48
C CYS A 526 33.93 19.73 5.92
N ALA A 527 34.98 20.29 6.55
CA ALA A 527 36.34 19.96 6.19
C ALA A 527 36.66 18.61 6.79
N VAL A 528 37.12 17.68 5.96
CA VAL A 528 37.41 16.32 6.37
C VAL A 528 38.88 16.01 6.10
N LEU A 529 39.67 16.09 7.18
CA LEU A 529 41.12 16.02 7.13
C LEU A 529 41.59 14.61 7.48
N ILE A 530 42.13 13.91 6.49
CA ILE A 530 42.65 12.54 6.65
C ILE A 530 44.16 12.62 6.92
N THR A 531 44.61 12.05 8.04
CA THR A 531 46.02 12.00 8.47
C THR A 531 46.40 10.56 8.81
N GLY A 532 46.86 9.80 7.82
CA GLY A 532 47.03 8.35 7.95
C GLY A 532 45.69 7.67 8.17
N GLU A 533 45.51 7.00 9.30
CA GLU A 533 44.26 6.32 9.69
C GLU A 533 43.26 7.26 10.43
N ASN A 534 43.69 8.48 10.78
CA ASN A 534 42.88 9.39 11.59
C ASN A 534 42.11 10.38 10.72
N ARG A 535 40.89 10.73 11.15
CA ARG A 535 40.03 11.67 10.42
C ARG A 535 39.47 12.74 11.35
N SER A 536 39.71 14.00 11.02
CA SER A 536 39.22 15.14 11.80
C SER A 536 38.17 15.91 11.01
N LEU A 537 37.04 16.22 11.64
CA LEU A 537 35.88 16.85 11.02
C LEU A 537 35.72 18.27 11.55
N VAL A 538 35.60 19.26 10.66
CA VAL A 538 35.33 20.65 11.02
C VAL A 538 34.09 21.11 10.28
N ALA A 539 32.95 21.16 10.96
CA ALA A 539 31.66 21.50 10.37
C ALA A 539 31.38 23.01 10.43
N ASN A 540 31.19 23.64 9.28
CA ASN A 540 30.72 25.00 9.11
C ASN A 540 29.27 24.97 8.61
N LEU A 541 28.31 25.19 9.52
CA LEU A 541 26.90 25.01 9.23
C LEU A 541 26.35 26.02 8.22
N SER A 542 26.76 27.29 8.30
CA SER A 542 26.35 28.36 7.37
C SER A 542 24.85 28.31 7.00
N ALA A 543 24.49 28.23 5.71
CA ALA A 543 23.09 28.13 5.24
C ALA A 543 22.30 26.97 5.89
N ALA A 544 22.95 25.88 6.29
CA ALA A 544 22.28 24.75 6.92
C ALA A 544 21.61 25.13 8.26
N ASN A 545 21.96 26.27 8.86
CA ASN A 545 21.32 26.86 10.04
C ASN A 545 20.14 27.80 9.73
N ASN A 546 19.81 28.02 8.47
CA ASN A 546 18.83 29.04 8.08
C ASN A 546 17.50 28.48 7.60
N TYR A 547 17.29 27.15 7.64
CA TYR A 547 16.02 26.53 7.21
C TYR A 547 14.81 27.19 7.88
N LYS A 548 13.78 27.48 7.07
CA LYS A 548 12.54 28.14 7.51
C LYS A 548 11.33 27.22 7.37
N HIS A 549 10.40 27.32 8.32
CA HIS A 549 9.20 26.49 8.34
C HIS A 549 8.32 26.67 7.09
N GLU A 550 8.33 27.87 6.51
CA GLU A 550 7.62 28.20 5.27
C GLU A 550 8.03 27.29 4.11
N HIS A 551 9.28 26.82 4.06
CA HIS A 551 9.74 25.91 3.03
C HIS A 551 9.06 24.53 3.13
N LEU A 552 8.85 24.01 4.34
CA LEU A 552 8.06 22.79 4.53
C LEU A 552 6.62 23.00 4.06
N LYS A 553 6.00 24.12 4.42
CA LYS A 553 4.62 24.44 4.01
C LYS A 553 4.49 24.58 2.49
N ALA A 554 5.45 25.22 1.83
CA ALA A 554 5.46 25.35 0.38
C ALA A 554 5.65 24.00 -0.34
N ASN A 555 6.29 23.04 0.32
CA ASN A 555 6.60 21.71 -0.22
C ASN A 555 5.86 20.60 0.54
N TYR A 556 4.69 20.90 1.10
CA TYR A 556 3.97 19.99 2.00
C TYR A 556 3.59 18.67 1.33
N GLY A 557 3.41 18.68 0.00
CA GLY A 557 3.20 17.47 -0.79
C GLY A 557 4.27 16.40 -0.54
N VAL A 558 5.53 16.78 -0.35
CA VAL A 558 6.63 15.83 -0.06
C VAL A 558 6.40 15.11 1.27
N LEU A 559 5.92 15.83 2.29
CA LEU A 559 5.54 15.27 3.58
C LEU A 559 4.26 14.41 3.48
N GLU A 560 3.33 14.77 2.60
CA GLU A 560 2.15 13.96 2.26
C GLU A 560 2.47 12.67 1.51
N ALA A 561 3.48 12.66 0.65
CA ALA A 561 3.94 11.48 -0.07
C ALA A 561 4.71 10.51 0.84
N ALA A 562 5.48 11.05 1.79
CA ALA A 562 6.31 10.24 2.68
C ALA A 562 5.47 9.34 3.59
N SER A 563 5.80 8.05 3.62
CA SER A 563 5.27 7.08 4.59
C SER A 563 6.15 6.94 5.83
N VAL A 564 7.43 7.33 5.69
CA VAL A 564 8.43 7.40 6.76
C VAL A 564 9.09 8.78 6.69
N VAL A 565 9.09 9.50 7.81
CA VAL A 565 9.80 10.77 7.97
C VAL A 565 10.92 10.60 8.98
N TYR A 566 12.13 11.04 8.65
CA TYR A 566 13.31 10.95 9.50
C TYR A 566 13.90 12.33 9.75
N SER A 567 14.03 12.71 11.02
CA SER A 567 14.71 13.94 11.42
C SER A 567 15.91 13.62 12.29
N ALA A 568 17.07 14.22 11.97
CA ALA A 568 18.31 14.02 12.69
C ALA A 568 19.25 15.23 12.56
N GLY A 569 20.43 15.11 13.17
CA GLY A 569 21.44 16.15 13.19
C GLY A 569 21.03 17.35 14.03
N PHE A 570 21.53 18.52 13.66
CA PHE A 570 21.27 19.79 14.35
C PHE A 570 19.94 20.42 13.93
N PHE A 571 19.08 19.72 13.19
CA PHE A 571 17.86 20.32 12.63
C PHE A 571 16.89 20.76 13.74
N ILE A 572 16.96 20.07 14.88
CA ILE A 572 16.26 20.41 16.11
C ILE A 572 16.65 21.77 16.68
N THR A 573 17.87 22.26 16.40
CA THR A 573 18.32 23.57 16.84
C THR A 573 17.96 24.67 15.84
N VAL A 574 17.51 24.31 14.65
CA VAL A 574 17.26 25.22 13.52
C VAL A 574 15.78 25.50 13.32
N CYS A 575 14.97 24.44 13.18
CA CYS A 575 13.54 24.61 12.90
C CYS A 575 12.67 23.57 13.64
N PRO A 576 12.53 23.68 14.98
CA PRO A 576 11.61 22.85 15.76
C PRO A 576 10.18 22.81 15.20
N ASP A 577 9.67 23.94 14.71
CA ASP A 577 8.30 24.04 14.21
C ASP A 577 8.04 23.12 13.02
N ALA A 578 9.00 23.01 12.09
CA ALA A 578 8.88 22.07 10.97
C ALA A 578 8.89 20.61 11.44
N MET A 579 9.65 20.28 12.49
CA MET A 579 9.64 18.93 13.08
C MET A 579 8.31 18.65 13.80
N TYR A 580 7.74 19.63 14.50
CA TYR A 580 6.44 19.49 15.14
C TYR A 580 5.34 19.24 14.10
N ASP A 581 5.27 20.04 13.04
CA ASP A 581 4.29 19.87 11.97
C ASP A 581 4.45 18.52 11.25
N ALA A 582 5.69 18.10 10.97
CA ALA A 582 5.96 16.79 10.36
C ALA A 582 5.55 15.62 11.27
N SER A 583 5.91 15.67 12.56
CA SER A 583 5.54 14.63 13.53
C SER A 583 4.04 14.55 13.77
N GLN A 584 3.35 15.70 13.80
CA GLN A 584 1.90 15.78 13.94
C GLN A 584 1.20 15.20 12.71
N HIS A 585 1.66 15.55 11.50
CA HIS A 585 1.14 14.97 10.27
C HIS A 585 1.27 13.44 10.24
N CYS A 586 2.41 12.93 10.71
CA CYS A 586 2.62 11.49 10.83
C CYS A 586 1.66 10.84 11.84
N LEU A 587 1.39 11.50 12.97
CA LEU A 587 0.40 11.04 13.96
C LEU A 587 -1.01 10.99 13.35
N ASP A 588 -1.46 12.09 12.76
CA ASP A 588 -2.83 12.26 12.26
C ASP A 588 -3.15 11.31 11.11
N ASN A 589 -2.14 10.91 10.34
CA ASN A 589 -2.27 10.06 9.15
C ASN A 589 -1.73 8.63 9.35
N ASN A 590 -1.42 8.22 10.58
CA ASN A 590 -0.89 6.89 10.91
C ASN A 590 0.36 6.51 10.09
N LYS A 591 1.26 7.47 9.87
CA LYS A 591 2.57 7.29 9.21
C LYS A 591 3.69 7.18 10.22
N THR A 592 4.88 6.78 9.79
CA THR A 592 6.03 6.59 10.69
C THR A 592 6.85 7.87 10.82
N TYR A 593 7.11 8.31 12.04
CA TYR A 593 8.03 9.39 12.38
C TYR A 593 9.24 8.83 13.16
N CYS A 594 10.42 9.07 12.62
CA CYS A 594 11.70 8.62 13.13
C CYS A 594 12.52 9.82 13.60
N LEU A 595 13.13 9.72 14.79
CA LEU A 595 13.98 10.77 15.36
C LEU A 595 15.32 10.17 15.77
N ASN A 596 16.41 10.91 15.57
CA ASN A 596 17.72 10.56 16.11
C ASN A 596 18.13 11.53 17.24
N LEU A 597 18.65 11.01 18.35
CA LEU A 597 19.19 11.83 19.44
C LEU A 597 20.37 12.70 19.00
N SER A 598 21.11 12.24 17.99
CA SER A 598 22.12 12.95 17.19
C SER A 598 23.38 13.43 17.90
N ALA A 599 23.29 13.96 19.13
CA ALA A 599 24.45 14.33 19.94
C ALA A 599 24.09 14.57 21.42
N PRO A 600 25.01 14.32 22.36
CA PRO A 600 24.85 14.62 23.79
C PRO A 600 24.34 16.03 24.10
N PHE A 601 24.91 17.06 23.46
CA PHE A 601 24.60 18.45 23.77
C PHE A 601 23.11 18.81 23.50
N ILE A 602 22.44 18.12 22.56
CA ILE A 602 21.01 18.33 22.28
C ILE A 602 20.16 18.02 23.50
N MET A 603 20.60 17.08 24.34
CA MET A 603 19.90 16.70 25.56
C MET A 603 20.36 17.50 26.78
N GLU A 604 21.59 18.00 26.79
CA GLU A 604 22.15 18.73 27.94
C GLU A 604 21.86 20.24 27.92
N VAL A 605 21.64 20.85 26.75
CA VAL A 605 21.57 22.30 26.59
C VAL A 605 20.14 22.77 26.24
N PRO A 606 19.52 23.67 27.04
CA PRO A 606 18.26 24.33 26.68
C PRO A 606 18.42 25.25 25.44
N PRO A 607 17.39 25.39 24.59
CA PRO A 607 16.04 24.82 24.72
C PRO A 607 15.88 23.44 24.06
N PHE A 608 16.96 22.80 23.60
CA PHE A 608 16.87 21.66 22.68
C PHE A 608 16.26 20.41 23.32
N TRP A 609 16.54 20.17 24.60
CA TRP A 609 15.92 19.08 25.34
C TRP A 609 14.39 19.20 25.41
N GLU A 610 13.86 20.41 25.56
CA GLU A 610 12.42 20.64 25.55
C GLU A 610 11.79 20.25 24.21
N VAL A 611 12.51 20.50 23.11
CA VAL A 611 12.07 20.08 21.77
C VAL A 611 12.04 18.56 21.67
N VAL A 612 13.09 17.87 22.12
CA VAL A 612 13.12 16.39 22.15
C VAL A 612 11.93 15.85 22.94
N THR A 613 11.71 16.36 24.16
CA THR A 613 10.62 15.86 25.01
C THR A 613 9.23 16.08 24.42
N LYS A 614 9.02 17.17 23.66
CA LYS A 614 7.76 17.44 22.94
C LYS A 614 7.56 16.53 21.73
N LEU A 615 8.63 16.11 21.06
CA LEU A 615 8.57 15.20 19.91
C LEU A 615 8.37 13.75 20.34
N LEU A 616 9.00 13.32 21.44
CA LEU A 616 9.04 11.91 21.89
C LEU A 616 7.68 11.18 21.88
N PRO A 617 6.55 11.78 22.33
CA PRO A 617 5.25 11.11 22.28
C PRO A 617 4.78 10.72 20.88
N LYS A 618 5.32 11.35 19.82
CA LYS A 618 4.94 11.13 18.42
C LYS A 618 5.93 10.26 17.64
N VAL A 619 7.07 9.93 18.23
CA VAL A 619 8.14 9.14 17.60
C VAL A 619 7.81 7.66 17.65
N ASP A 620 7.85 6.98 16.50
CA ASP A 620 7.74 5.52 16.39
C ASP A 620 9.09 4.83 16.56
N PHE A 621 10.15 5.42 15.97
CA PHE A 621 11.52 4.92 16.06
C PHE A 621 12.46 6.01 16.55
N LEU A 622 13.10 5.75 17.69
CA LEU A 622 14.15 6.62 18.23
C LEU A 622 15.51 5.96 18.02
N PHE A 623 16.40 6.63 17.31
CA PHE A 623 17.77 6.20 17.07
C PHE A 623 18.74 6.94 18.00
N GLY A 624 19.83 6.27 18.35
CA GLY A 624 21.00 6.89 18.99
C GLY A 624 22.16 5.89 19.16
N ASN A 625 23.21 6.32 19.84
CA ASN A 625 24.34 5.46 20.25
C ASN A 625 24.45 5.33 21.79
N GLU A 626 25.41 4.52 22.28
CA GLU A 626 25.58 4.29 23.73
C GLU A 626 25.83 5.58 24.52
N THR A 627 26.55 6.55 23.94
CA THR A 627 26.87 7.82 24.60
C THR A 627 25.61 8.66 24.75
N GLU A 628 24.82 8.77 23.69
CA GLU A 628 23.54 9.50 23.69
C GLU A 628 22.52 8.86 24.63
N ALA A 629 22.45 7.53 24.68
CA ALA A 629 21.60 6.81 25.61
C ALA A 629 21.98 7.11 27.07
N GLY A 630 23.28 7.07 27.40
CA GLY A 630 23.78 7.41 28.73
C GLY A 630 23.45 8.85 29.14
N VAL A 631 23.60 9.80 28.22
CA VAL A 631 23.26 11.21 28.44
C VAL A 631 21.76 11.40 28.61
N PHE A 632 20.93 10.70 27.83
CA PHE A 632 19.48 10.70 28.01
C PHE A 632 19.09 10.27 29.42
N ALA A 633 19.67 9.16 29.91
CA ALA A 633 19.43 8.66 31.27
C ALA A 633 19.85 9.70 32.33
N LYS A 634 21.04 10.29 32.19
CA LYS A 634 21.55 11.34 33.07
C LYS A 634 20.62 12.54 33.14
N VAL A 635 20.17 13.07 32.00
CA VAL A 635 19.25 14.23 31.93
C VAL A 635 17.87 13.91 32.52
N LYS A 636 17.42 12.66 32.40
CA LYS A 636 16.18 12.17 33.05
C LYS A 636 16.34 11.91 34.55
N GLY A 637 17.55 11.99 35.11
CA GLY A 637 17.83 11.67 36.50
C GLY A 637 17.73 10.17 36.82
N TRP A 638 18.00 9.32 35.83
CA TRP A 638 18.02 7.86 35.97
C TRP A 638 19.38 7.38 36.49
N THR A 639 19.37 6.26 37.23
CA THR A 639 20.58 5.67 37.83
C THR A 639 21.15 4.52 37.00
N GLU A 640 20.40 4.04 36.01
CA GLU A 640 20.83 2.96 35.13
C GLU A 640 22.00 3.39 34.25
N THR A 641 23.00 2.52 34.16
CA THR A 641 24.18 2.71 33.31
C THR A 641 24.25 1.68 32.17
N ASP A 642 23.46 0.61 32.25
CA ASP A 642 23.36 -0.39 31.20
C ASP A 642 22.52 0.14 30.03
N VAL A 643 23.07 0.07 28.82
CA VAL A 643 22.46 0.65 27.61
C VAL A 643 21.14 -0.03 27.27
N ALA A 644 21.01 -1.35 27.50
CA ALA A 644 19.79 -2.09 27.22
C ALA A 644 18.68 -1.74 28.22
N GLU A 645 19.00 -1.60 29.50
CA GLU A 645 18.07 -1.13 30.52
C GLU A 645 17.58 0.31 30.23
N ILE A 646 18.50 1.20 29.84
CA ILE A 646 18.16 2.57 29.42
C ILE A 646 17.22 2.53 28.21
N ALA A 647 17.56 1.77 27.16
CA ALA A 647 16.72 1.67 25.96
C ALA A 647 15.32 1.12 26.28
N CYS A 648 15.23 0.11 27.14
CA CYS A 648 13.95 -0.42 27.65
C CYS A 648 13.13 0.66 28.34
N LYS A 649 13.73 1.46 29.24
CA LYS A 649 13.03 2.58 29.89
C LYS A 649 12.57 3.64 28.90
N ILE A 650 13.38 3.99 27.91
CA ILE A 650 13.00 4.97 26.88
C ILE A 650 11.79 4.45 26.07
N SER A 651 11.77 3.16 25.73
CA SER A 651 10.67 2.53 24.96
C SER A 651 9.32 2.56 25.67
N MET A 652 9.33 2.65 27.01
CA MET A 652 8.13 2.70 27.86
C MET A 652 7.66 4.13 28.18
N LEU A 653 8.36 5.16 27.70
CA LEU A 653 7.89 6.54 27.86
C LEU A 653 6.55 6.74 27.14
N PRO A 654 5.68 7.66 27.62
CA PRO A 654 4.37 7.90 27.03
C PRO A 654 4.42 8.14 25.51
N SER A 655 3.44 7.57 24.81
CA SER A 655 3.22 7.68 23.37
C SER A 655 1.80 8.19 23.13
N GLU A 656 1.64 9.14 22.22
CA GLU A 656 0.34 9.58 21.70
C GLU A 656 -0.19 8.61 20.63
N LYS A 657 0.65 7.69 20.16
CA LYS A 657 0.26 6.63 19.23
C LYS A 657 -0.26 5.41 19.98
N ALA A 658 -1.11 4.64 19.31
CA ALA A 658 -1.62 3.36 19.83
C ALA A 658 -0.52 2.31 20.06
N LYS A 659 0.67 2.52 19.50
CA LYS A 659 1.84 1.66 19.63
C LYS A 659 2.93 2.35 20.46
N SER A 660 3.66 1.54 21.21
CA SER A 660 4.89 1.95 21.90
C SER A 660 6.01 2.25 20.91
N ARG A 661 6.93 3.12 21.34
CA ARG A 661 8.11 3.49 20.58
C ARG A 661 9.13 2.35 20.57
N THR A 662 9.76 2.15 19.42
CA THR A 662 10.93 1.28 19.27
C THR A 662 12.19 2.13 19.39
N VAL A 663 13.11 1.74 20.27
CA VAL A 663 14.39 2.42 20.50
C VAL A 663 15.50 1.58 19.90
N VAL A 664 16.35 2.18 19.07
CA VAL A 664 17.43 1.51 18.35
C VAL A 664 18.76 2.18 18.73
N ILE A 665 19.60 1.47 19.49
CA ILE A 665 20.90 1.97 19.94
C ILE A 665 22.03 1.22 19.23
N THR A 666 22.79 1.92 18.40
CA THR A 666 23.99 1.39 17.74
C THR A 666 25.18 1.45 18.69
N GLN A 667 26.13 0.51 18.52
CA GLN A 667 27.30 0.35 19.41
C GLN A 667 28.58 0.06 18.63
N GLY A 668 28.78 0.75 17.51
CA GLY A 668 29.91 0.52 16.61
C GLY A 668 29.95 -0.94 16.10
N ALA A 669 30.96 -1.69 16.53
CA ALA A 669 31.17 -3.09 16.14
C ALA A 669 30.38 -4.11 17.00
N ASP A 670 29.76 -3.65 18.09
CA ASP A 670 28.93 -4.49 18.97
C ASP A 670 27.48 -4.57 18.47
N ALA A 671 26.74 -5.55 18.99
CA ALA A 671 25.36 -5.79 18.58
C ALA A 671 24.48 -4.54 18.80
N THR A 672 23.62 -4.23 17.82
CA THR A 672 22.62 -3.18 17.98
C THR A 672 21.59 -3.62 19.02
N ILE A 673 21.31 -2.75 19.98
CA ILE A 673 20.23 -2.95 20.96
C ILE A 673 18.95 -2.38 20.38
N VAL A 674 17.89 -3.17 20.34
CA VAL A 674 16.55 -2.70 19.98
C VAL A 674 15.57 -2.99 21.10
N ALA A 675 15.02 -1.94 21.68
CA ALA A 675 14.08 -2.04 22.78
C ALA A 675 12.67 -1.62 22.37
N LYS A 676 11.68 -2.42 22.77
CA LYS A 676 10.26 -2.13 22.60
C LYS A 676 9.46 -2.76 23.73
N ASP A 677 8.47 -2.05 24.25
CA ASP A 677 7.62 -2.53 25.36
C ASP A 677 8.44 -3.01 26.57
N GLY A 678 9.55 -2.33 26.87
CA GLY A 678 10.43 -2.68 27.98
C GLY A 678 11.27 -3.94 27.77
N LYS A 679 11.32 -4.49 26.54
CA LYS A 679 12.13 -5.66 26.19
C LYS A 679 13.19 -5.29 25.15
N ALA A 680 14.45 -5.65 25.42
CA ALA A 680 15.57 -5.46 24.51
C ALA A 680 15.90 -6.75 23.76
N ASN A 681 16.17 -6.62 22.46
CA ASN A 681 16.76 -7.66 21.62
C ASN A 681 18.11 -7.17 21.10
N LEU A 682 19.05 -8.11 20.92
CA LEU A 682 20.37 -7.84 20.37
C LEU A 682 20.43 -8.32 18.92
N TYR A 683 20.84 -7.45 18.02
CA TYR A 683 21.05 -7.77 16.61
C TYR A 683 22.53 -7.69 16.27
N PRO A 684 23.18 -8.81 15.87
CA PRO A 684 24.61 -8.84 15.65
C PRO A 684 25.03 -7.97 14.46
N ILE A 685 26.22 -7.37 14.56
CA ILE A 685 26.91 -6.68 13.47
C ILE A 685 27.93 -7.63 12.84
N GLU A 686 28.06 -7.58 11.52
CA GLU A 686 29.09 -8.33 10.80
C GLU A 686 30.46 -7.73 11.09
N LYS A 687 31.38 -8.55 11.61
CA LYS A 687 32.74 -8.10 11.92
C LYS A 687 33.59 -8.12 10.66
N LEU A 688 34.13 -6.96 10.31
CA LEU A 688 35.13 -6.81 9.26
C LEU A 688 36.54 -6.93 9.83
N SER A 689 37.49 -7.40 9.02
CA SER A 689 38.90 -7.34 9.38
C SER A 689 39.39 -5.89 9.31
N LYS A 690 40.44 -5.55 10.07
CA LYS A 690 40.97 -4.19 10.11
C LYS A 690 41.40 -3.69 8.73
N GLU A 691 41.87 -4.59 7.88
CA GLU A 691 42.35 -4.30 6.53
C GLU A 691 41.22 -3.99 5.55
N GLN A 692 39.97 -4.36 5.88
CA GLN A 692 38.80 -4.02 5.07
C GLN A 692 38.25 -2.63 5.41
N ILE A 693 38.48 -2.15 6.63
CA ILE A 693 37.94 -0.88 7.11
C ILE A 693 38.81 0.26 6.54
N VAL A 694 38.19 1.09 5.71
CA VAL A 694 38.82 2.29 5.12
C VAL A 694 38.48 3.52 5.96
N ASP A 695 37.22 3.68 6.34
CA ASP A 695 36.75 4.85 7.08
C ASP A 695 35.51 4.50 7.91
N THR A 696 35.48 4.87 9.19
CA THR A 696 34.29 4.62 10.04
C THR A 696 33.27 5.76 9.99
N ASN A 697 33.61 6.88 9.35
CA ASN A 697 32.74 8.03 9.23
C ASN A 697 31.45 7.67 8.44
N GLY A 698 30.30 8.10 8.98
CA GLY A 698 29.00 7.80 8.38
C GLY A 698 28.50 6.37 8.63
N ALA A 699 29.19 5.53 9.41
CA ALA A 699 28.71 4.18 9.74
C ALA A 699 27.32 4.18 10.40
N GLY A 700 27.11 5.09 11.35
CA GLY A 700 25.81 5.28 12.01
C GLY A 700 24.72 5.75 11.04
N ASP A 701 25.04 6.73 10.18
CA ASP A 701 24.12 7.24 9.15
C ASP A 701 23.74 6.14 8.17
N ALA A 702 24.73 5.34 7.74
CA ALA A 702 24.55 4.22 6.84
C ALA A 702 23.68 3.12 7.47
N TYR A 703 23.88 2.83 8.76
CA TYR A 703 23.03 1.91 9.49
C TYR A 703 21.57 2.38 9.47
N VAL A 704 21.32 3.65 9.79
CA VAL A 704 19.97 4.21 9.76
C VAL A 704 19.40 4.19 8.34
N GLY A 705 20.17 4.55 7.32
CA GLY A 705 19.73 4.48 5.93
C GLY A 705 19.31 3.07 5.49
N GLY A 706 20.14 2.06 5.79
CA GLY A 706 19.81 0.66 5.55
C GLY A 706 18.55 0.21 6.31
N PHE A 707 18.41 0.64 7.57
CA PHE A 707 17.20 0.37 8.37
C PHE A 707 15.94 0.97 7.72
N LEU A 708 15.99 2.27 7.37
CA LEU A 708 14.88 2.99 6.75
C LEU A 708 14.47 2.38 5.40
N SER A 709 15.44 1.86 4.64
CA SER A 709 15.19 1.20 3.35
C SER A 709 14.25 -0.01 3.45
N LYS A 710 14.30 -0.77 4.54
CA LYS A 710 13.39 -1.91 4.78
C LYS A 710 12.15 -1.49 5.54
N LEU A 711 12.27 -0.49 6.41
CA LEU A 711 11.13 0.05 7.16
C LEU A 711 10.05 0.60 6.21
N VAL A 712 10.45 1.36 5.18
CA VAL A 712 9.52 1.93 4.19
C VAL A 712 8.82 0.87 3.34
N GLN A 713 9.38 -0.35 3.29
CA GLN A 713 8.79 -1.51 2.60
C GLN A 713 7.87 -2.33 3.51
N GLY A 714 7.67 -1.92 4.77
CA GLY A 714 6.84 -2.64 5.74
C GLY A 714 7.49 -3.92 6.29
N CYS A 715 8.81 -4.07 6.16
CA CYS A 715 9.52 -5.24 6.67
C CYS A 715 9.60 -5.27 8.21
N SER A 716 9.92 -6.44 8.77
CA SER A 716 10.14 -6.60 10.21
C SER A 716 11.36 -5.80 10.70
N VAL A 717 11.37 -5.45 11.99
CA VAL A 717 12.48 -4.73 12.63
C VAL A 717 13.81 -5.51 12.52
N GLU A 718 13.76 -6.83 12.60
CA GLU A 718 14.94 -7.69 12.38
C GLU A 718 15.55 -7.50 10.99
N LEU A 719 14.72 -7.48 9.94
CA LEU A 719 15.20 -7.25 8.58
C LEU A 719 15.74 -5.82 8.41
N CYS A 720 15.15 -4.85 9.10
CA CYS A 720 15.65 -3.48 9.13
C CYS A 720 17.05 -3.43 9.78
N CYS A 721 17.25 -4.08 10.93
CA CYS A 721 18.56 -4.16 11.58
C CYS A 721 19.62 -4.85 10.72
N ARG A 722 19.26 -5.96 10.07
CA ARG A 722 20.17 -6.67 9.15
C ARG A 722 20.57 -5.80 7.95
N ALA A 723 19.63 -5.06 7.38
CA ALA A 723 19.91 -4.14 6.30
C ALA A 723 20.79 -2.97 6.75
N GLY A 724 20.52 -2.41 7.94
CA GLY A 724 21.36 -1.38 8.55
C GLY A 724 22.79 -1.87 8.78
N ALA A 725 22.95 -3.04 9.40
CA ALA A 725 24.26 -3.64 9.64
C ALA A 725 25.05 -3.86 8.34
N LYS A 726 24.38 -4.38 7.30
CA LYS A 726 25.00 -4.59 5.99
C LYS A 726 25.39 -3.28 5.30
N ALA A 727 24.52 -2.26 5.35
CA ALA A 727 24.81 -0.95 4.77
C ALA A 727 26.02 -0.31 5.47
N ALA A 728 26.05 -0.31 6.80
CA ALA A 728 27.19 0.17 7.57
C ALA A 728 28.47 -0.60 7.21
N ALA A 729 28.43 -1.93 7.16
CA ALA A 729 29.58 -2.75 6.79
C ALA A 729 30.12 -2.44 5.38
N VAL A 730 29.27 -2.10 4.42
CA VAL A 730 29.72 -1.69 3.08
C VAL A 730 30.34 -0.30 3.11
N ILE A 731 29.68 0.67 3.75
CA ILE A 731 30.14 2.06 3.78
C ILE A 731 31.47 2.22 4.50
N VAL A 732 31.74 1.44 5.55
CA VAL A 732 33.03 1.55 6.25
C VAL A 732 34.24 1.06 5.44
N GLN A 733 34.00 0.42 4.30
CA GLN A 733 35.03 0.00 3.33
C GLN A 733 35.24 1.06 2.24
N GLN A 734 34.56 2.21 2.32
CA GLN A 734 34.65 3.34 1.40
C GLN A 734 35.24 4.57 2.12
N SER A 735 35.65 5.60 1.37
CA SER A 735 36.05 6.89 1.95
C SER A 735 34.81 7.75 2.16
N GLY A 736 34.48 8.06 3.42
CA GLY A 736 33.24 8.72 3.82
C GLY A 736 31.96 7.96 3.43
N CYS A 737 30.82 8.65 3.47
CA CYS A 737 29.53 8.07 3.06
C CYS A 737 29.38 8.10 1.53
N THR A 738 30.16 7.25 0.86
CA THR A 738 30.13 7.02 -0.59
C THR A 738 29.71 5.59 -0.92
N PHE A 739 29.15 5.39 -2.11
CA PHE A 739 28.54 4.12 -2.52
C PHE A 739 29.38 3.42 -3.59
N PRO A 740 29.53 2.08 -3.52
CA PRO A 740 30.29 1.30 -4.50
C PRO A 740 29.59 1.16 -5.86
#